data_AF-A0A9P1CYE3-F1
#
_entry.id   AF-A0A9P1CYE3-F1
#
_cell.length_a   1.000
_cell.length_b   1.000
_cell.length_c   1.000
_cell.angle_alpha   90.00
_cell.angle_beta   90.00
_cell.angle_gamma   90.00
#
_symmetry.space_group_name_H-M   'P 1'
#
loop_
_entity.id
_entity.type
_entity.pdbx_description
1 polymer ?
#
loop_
_entity_poly.entity_id
_entity_poly.type
_entity_poly.pdbx_seq_one_letter_code
_entity_poly.pdbx_strand_id
1 'polypeptide(L)'
;MGFRSKLNTKAMAISVPLRRLAPVATAEVFFGQFALAQQLVSCPQHCNDSDTVAELLPAWLGGGKSCAILDPAPPAKNALLGAVRREQPDIEVALSPEVPQGQDVVNPQQKVKGCGPHEFTWNNRRCQGTELHKAALEGNLHRLEELLDNAGSRTREEFGYLTKHKGEDQFCTGEAIHLAASRGHQNLVEALLQRNADINSMVKRQGVDNYDVLQAAVFKEGRGGARDGDRQLIRYLCDNGADILNSYNANGLSCMHVAFQTGDPNTIKLVQDLILQEASRQGEIPCLHSIGSDTSNVPDQAAKLLALYDLEEGDFTDPSREDRDKTPLEIGIKFRKMDKDALAEAAPKSLSSLRVFIHCAPECIPLFMDKLCSENDNRTISEVLADKMSSKDIAKLLRDFPEAAASILQSVTSKPKVISEGWHPLPSRVSFASRSRLVRALSPFLRVGRFYTRYESEKEWSYDDEKYKEPEWHKKITQCEEPPIFDAMIQVCCIPNIISPNFFSAVLDASERVQPDALFLFKCVPIRAAVSYTFWNGAIWVDVAQFLVSVWGLGLLLVETFLAHEAANDPKTLENNISRVFEPSFITQVYKRGVVADWIIAKGIVDLLLEVAQFWGTMVIGEPMSYMRPGNLWDLLRSILPILLLWQYDSRVLQTFIVLIYWMRLLEGVTYSERIGHALLPLHKLASGLMPAGEPRNFRPKKGKRMEKDGKVEYLLHHQPHAMLCIAALLALPLVLGACYDDCEKSGSNLLQSHARRVEPKYFWQSGRGNFPNFAVSEEIGPFLLNQSLKWSWHHPAGRFHTLTWGTAIDHQMNVYLSAADGLRKFDKDGKQLWEVNVLPANLMNAPAIYQGSVFTSDTSGGVRAVSMQTGKPVWFTNTSKAICQDNGFTMVHEGVVFSAGDCREPSTMGTANHLVTALNASDGEILWTFEPDVPVWNFLALFPDKETMIFQDMTGKIYRMSLGGQVLWKAGGKEGTWTDGGASLGNGMVFAVNNNHPFYSKEFSGEDTPGTLSAFDMDGHLRWQVTTPRPPNNAPAIGKVAGWPGMSLILPLCHQGWPGASCDVHAYDANTGGLRWVFHGPKQTGNFQAGDAEGVGDRLKSGLRPMCLPNGWSAPTISGDGTVFVGNEMGNLYALRDLDGDGRVFGDNEVSYFDTHGAFSGTATPALAGNMVAAASCDTLFVFKG
;
A
#
# COMPACT_ATOMS: atom_id res chain seq x y z
N MET A 1 -72.57 -47.07 -18.10
CA MET A 1 -71.57 -48.07 -18.56
C MET A 1 -70.84 -47.46 -19.76
N GLY A 2 -69.52 -47.49 -19.92
CA GLY A 2 -68.46 -47.94 -19.01
C GLY A 2 -67.08 -48.00 -19.71
N PHE A 3 -66.01 -47.98 -18.91
CA PHE A 3 -64.68 -48.57 -19.15
C PHE A 3 -63.70 -48.04 -20.23
N ARG A 4 -62.62 -47.46 -19.68
CA ARG A 4 -61.17 -47.68 -19.93
C ARG A 4 -60.48 -47.20 -21.22
N SER A 5 -59.42 -46.44 -20.93
CA SER A 5 -58.29 -46.03 -21.74
C SER A 5 -57.43 -47.15 -22.35
N LYS A 6 -56.92 -46.90 -23.55
CA LYS A 6 -55.56 -47.26 -24.02
C LYS A 6 -55.10 -46.22 -25.04
N LEU A 7 -54.06 -45.45 -24.71
CA LEU A 7 -53.41 -44.53 -25.65
C LEU A 7 -52.06 -45.13 -26.06
N ASN A 8 -51.93 -45.44 -27.35
CA ASN A 8 -50.73 -45.94 -28.00
C ASN A 8 -50.10 -44.82 -28.83
N THR A 9 -48.84 -44.48 -28.58
CA THR A 9 -47.98 -43.69 -29.49
C THR A 9 -46.57 -44.27 -29.40
N LYS A 10 -46.19 -45.20 -30.28
CA LYS A 10 -45.53 -44.91 -31.57
C LYS A 10 -44.40 -43.88 -31.44
N ALA A 11 -43.18 -44.38 -31.22
CA ALA A 11 -41.97 -43.62 -31.52
C ALA A 11 -41.88 -43.41 -33.04
N MET A 12 -41.73 -42.15 -33.47
CA MET A 12 -41.61 -41.77 -34.86
C MET A 12 -40.22 -41.18 -35.08
N ALA A 13 -39.40 -41.84 -35.89
CA ALA A 13 -38.09 -41.33 -36.27
C ALA A 13 -38.27 -40.10 -37.19
N ILE A 14 -37.58 -39.01 -36.89
CA ILE A 14 -37.46 -37.85 -37.77
C ILE A 14 -35.97 -37.54 -37.93
N SER A 15 -35.49 -37.58 -39.17
CA SER A 15 -34.14 -37.19 -39.56
C SER A 15 -34.21 -35.90 -40.40
N VAL A 16 -33.57 -34.83 -39.93
CA VAL A 16 -33.26 -33.61 -40.69
C VAL A 16 -32.01 -32.94 -40.06
N PRO A 17 -31.28 -32.03 -40.74
CA PRO A 17 -29.97 -32.44 -41.25
C PRO A 17 -28.78 -31.62 -40.71
N LEU A 18 -27.62 -32.26 -40.61
CA LEU A 18 -26.33 -31.60 -40.40
C LEU A 18 -25.94 -30.76 -41.63
N ARG A 19 -26.06 -29.43 -41.55
CA ARG A 19 -25.31 -28.49 -42.40
C ARG A 19 -25.17 -27.09 -41.76
N ARG A 20 -23.93 -26.57 -41.79
CA ARG A 20 -23.49 -25.22 -41.37
C ARG A 20 -23.52 -24.88 -39.87
N LEU A 21 -22.56 -25.45 -39.13
CA LEU A 21 -21.64 -24.64 -38.31
C LEU A 21 -20.21 -25.06 -38.66
N ALA A 22 -19.35 -24.07 -38.91
CA ALA A 22 -17.95 -24.22 -39.34
C ALA A 22 -17.01 -23.79 -38.18
N PRO A 23 -15.69 -24.01 -38.28
CA PRO A 23 -14.93 -24.56 -37.14
C PRO A 23 -13.99 -23.56 -36.44
N VAL A 24 -13.48 -23.96 -35.27
CA VAL A 24 -12.22 -23.44 -34.70
C VAL A 24 -11.40 -24.60 -34.12
N ALA A 25 -10.21 -24.80 -34.71
CA ALA A 25 -9.00 -25.50 -34.23
C ALA A 25 -9.15 -26.55 -33.09
N THR A 26 -9.25 -27.85 -33.37
CA THR A 26 -8.15 -28.81 -33.66
C THR A 26 -7.26 -29.23 -32.49
N ALA A 27 -7.46 -30.46 -32.03
CA ALA A 27 -6.46 -31.30 -31.36
C ALA A 27 -6.47 -32.71 -31.99
N GLU A 28 -6.15 -32.80 -33.29
CA GLU A 28 -5.92 -34.05 -34.01
C GLU A 28 -4.52 -34.06 -34.65
N VAL A 29 -3.51 -34.35 -33.84
CA VAL A 29 -2.27 -35.06 -34.21
C VAL A 29 -1.87 -35.76 -32.90
N PHE A 30 -1.87 -37.08 -32.72
CA PHE A 30 -1.55 -38.19 -33.62
C PHE A 30 -2.47 -39.40 -33.35
N PHE A 31 -3.20 -39.88 -34.35
CA PHE A 31 -3.56 -41.32 -34.48
C PHE A 31 -4.00 -41.62 -35.92
N GLY A 32 -3.19 -42.35 -36.67
CA GLY A 32 -3.52 -42.71 -38.05
C GLY A 32 -2.47 -43.53 -38.78
N GLN A 33 -2.69 -44.85 -38.87
CA GLN A 33 -1.93 -45.86 -39.63
C GLN A 33 -0.50 -46.13 -39.09
N PHE A 34 -0.12 -47.35 -38.74
CA PHE A 34 -0.26 -48.59 -39.52
C PHE A 34 -0.47 -49.84 -38.64
N ALA A 35 -1.08 -50.86 -39.22
CA ALA A 35 -1.12 -52.21 -38.66
C ALA A 35 0.00 -53.07 -39.25
N LEU A 36 0.75 -53.78 -38.42
CA LEU A 36 1.51 -54.96 -38.82
C LEU A 36 1.76 -55.86 -37.61
N ALA A 37 1.13 -57.03 -37.63
CA ALA A 37 1.49 -58.12 -36.74
C ALA A 37 2.59 -58.94 -37.41
N GLN A 38 3.72 -59.18 -36.74
CA GLN A 38 4.33 -60.52 -36.62
C GLN A 38 5.61 -60.53 -35.77
N GLN A 39 5.87 -61.72 -35.25
CA GLN A 39 6.98 -62.15 -34.40
C GLN A 39 8.37 -61.80 -34.93
N LEU A 40 9.32 -61.63 -34.00
CA LEU A 40 10.63 -62.31 -33.89
C LEU A 40 11.12 -62.03 -32.44
N VAL A 41 11.41 -63.02 -31.58
CA VAL A 41 12.70 -63.75 -31.47
C VAL A 41 13.83 -62.73 -31.22
N SER A 42 14.59 -62.71 -30.11
CA SER A 42 14.91 -63.76 -29.12
C SER A 42 15.57 -63.17 -27.86
N CYS A 43 15.36 -63.80 -26.69
CA CYS A 43 16.36 -63.80 -25.60
C CYS A 43 17.52 -64.76 -26.02
N PRO A 44 18.78 -64.55 -25.62
CA PRO A 44 19.24 -65.27 -24.41
C PRO A 44 20.46 -64.66 -23.64
N GLN A 45 20.86 -65.38 -22.58
CA GLN A 45 22.16 -65.35 -21.86
C GLN A 45 22.31 -64.23 -20.81
N HIS A 46 22.20 -64.55 -19.50
CA HIS A 46 23.18 -65.19 -18.59
C HIS A 46 23.90 -64.12 -17.75
N CYS A 47 24.17 -64.27 -16.45
CA CYS A 47 23.93 -65.37 -15.50
C CYS A 47 24.07 -64.83 -14.06
N ASN A 48 23.41 -65.51 -13.08
CA ASN A 48 23.89 -65.74 -11.69
C ASN A 48 24.13 -64.54 -10.74
N ASP A 49 23.89 -64.59 -9.42
CA ASP A 49 23.23 -65.52 -8.46
C ASP A 49 22.65 -64.62 -7.30
N SER A 50 21.53 -64.87 -6.60
CA SER A 50 21.31 -65.84 -5.49
C SER A 50 22.47 -65.94 -4.47
N ASP A 51 22.33 -65.89 -3.13
CA ASP A 51 21.22 -65.78 -2.17
C ASP A 51 21.74 -64.97 -0.94
N THR A 52 20.95 -64.29 -0.12
CA THR A 52 20.08 -64.84 0.96
C THR A 52 19.36 -63.63 1.59
N VAL A 53 18.03 -63.55 1.79
CA VAL A 53 17.02 -64.46 2.37
C VAL A 53 17.06 -64.55 3.90
N ALA A 54 16.23 -63.71 4.53
CA ALA A 54 15.45 -63.95 5.75
C ALA A 54 14.37 -62.85 5.79
N GLU A 55 13.11 -63.08 5.39
CA GLU A 55 12.07 -63.88 6.06
C GLU A 55 11.76 -63.45 7.51
N LEU A 56 10.51 -63.41 8.00
CA LEU A 56 9.16 -63.40 7.41
C LEU A 56 8.18 -62.91 8.52
N LEU A 57 6.95 -62.55 8.12
CA LEU A 57 5.64 -62.56 8.83
C LEU A 57 5.47 -63.41 10.13
N PRO A 58 4.40 -63.25 10.98
CA PRO A 58 3.27 -62.28 10.95
C PRO A 58 2.75 -61.76 12.35
N ALA A 59 1.61 -61.04 12.31
CA ALA A 59 0.44 -61.15 13.22
C ALA A 59 0.25 -60.28 14.50
N TRP A 60 -0.87 -59.54 14.48
CA TRP A 60 -1.94 -59.39 15.51
C TRP A 60 -1.72 -58.73 16.90
N LEU A 61 -2.36 -57.55 17.06
CA LEU A 61 -3.26 -57.07 18.14
C LEU A 61 -2.99 -57.37 19.66
N GLY A 62 -2.90 -56.27 20.43
CA GLY A 62 -3.19 -56.17 21.88
C GLY A 62 -1.95 -56.20 22.81
N GLY A 63 -1.89 -55.54 23.98
CA GLY A 63 -2.81 -54.59 24.63
C GLY A 63 -2.58 -54.48 26.16
N GLY A 64 -2.50 -53.26 26.73
CA GLY A 64 -2.36 -52.98 28.19
C GLY A 64 -1.56 -51.68 28.43
N LYS A 65 -2.05 -50.61 29.10
CA LYS A 65 -2.41 -50.39 30.53
C LYS A 65 -1.20 -50.51 31.50
N SER A 66 -0.95 -49.65 32.50
CA SER A 66 -1.54 -48.34 32.93
C SER A 66 -0.80 -47.75 34.16
N CYS A 67 -0.99 -46.45 34.49
CA CYS A 67 -0.77 -45.78 35.81
C CYS A 67 0.72 -45.59 36.28
N ALA A 68 1.09 -44.69 37.21
CA ALA A 68 0.33 -43.77 38.10
C ALA A 68 1.08 -42.43 38.44
N ILE A 69 0.32 -41.33 38.52
CA ILE A 69 0.13 -40.37 39.66
C ILE A 69 1.25 -40.17 40.70
N LEU A 70 1.65 -38.89 40.95
CA LEU A 70 1.74 -38.24 42.29
C LEU A 70 2.02 -36.71 42.22
N ASP A 71 1.21 -35.93 42.95
CA ASP A 71 1.36 -34.49 43.34
C ASP A 71 1.90 -34.42 44.82
N PRO A 72 2.19 -33.27 45.51
CA PRO A 72 1.81 -31.85 45.23
C PRO A 72 2.86 -30.71 45.52
N ALA A 73 2.55 -29.52 44.94
CA ALA A 73 2.70 -28.09 45.34
C ALA A 73 3.25 -27.62 46.73
N PRO A 74 3.44 -26.29 47.02
CA PRO A 74 3.72 -25.05 46.24
C PRO A 74 5.02 -24.33 46.81
N PRO A 75 5.23 -22.98 46.95
CA PRO A 75 4.62 -21.76 46.36
C PRO A 75 5.57 -20.62 45.85
N ALA A 76 5.16 -19.98 44.75
CA ALA A 76 5.23 -18.54 44.39
C ALA A 76 6.42 -17.60 44.72
N LYS A 77 7.03 -17.02 43.66
CA LYS A 77 6.75 -15.63 43.23
C LYS A 77 7.34 -15.22 41.85
N ASN A 78 6.48 -14.58 41.05
CA ASN A 78 6.72 -13.62 39.95
C ASN A 78 7.54 -13.97 38.68
N ALA A 79 6.91 -13.63 37.55
CA ALA A 79 7.44 -13.17 36.26
C ALA A 79 8.31 -14.11 35.41
N LEU A 80 7.73 -14.56 34.28
CA LEU A 80 8.44 -14.70 32.99
C LEU A 80 7.45 -14.92 31.83
N LEU A 81 7.65 -14.18 30.74
CA LEU A 81 7.15 -14.53 29.40
C LEU A 81 8.16 -15.50 28.76
N GLY A 82 7.70 -16.66 28.31
CA GLY A 82 8.40 -17.51 27.33
C GLY A 82 7.64 -17.43 26.00
N ALA A 83 8.25 -17.07 24.87
CA ALA A 83 9.35 -17.74 24.16
C ALA A 83 8.92 -19.02 23.45
N VAL A 84 9.00 -19.00 22.11
CA VAL A 84 9.15 -20.20 21.27
C VAL A 84 10.46 -20.03 20.50
N ARG A 85 11.36 -21.00 20.68
CA ARG A 85 12.67 -21.06 20.02
C ARG A 85 12.51 -21.54 18.57
N ARG A 86 13.45 -21.14 17.72
CA ARG A 86 13.98 -22.01 16.65
C ARG A 86 15.48 -22.16 16.86
N GLU A 87 15.99 -23.34 16.52
CA GLU A 87 17.35 -23.78 16.83
C GLU A 87 18.36 -23.27 15.80
N GLN A 88 19.58 -23.02 16.26
CA GLN A 88 20.73 -22.62 15.45
C GLN A 88 21.53 -23.86 15.02
N PRO A 89 22.22 -23.82 13.87
CA PRO A 89 23.51 -24.46 13.67
C PRO A 89 24.64 -23.45 13.93
N ASP A 90 25.70 -23.90 14.61
CA ASP A 90 26.80 -23.06 15.06
C ASP A 90 27.70 -22.55 13.92
N ILE A 91 27.89 -21.22 13.86
CA ILE A 91 29.10 -20.58 13.30
C ILE A 91 29.47 -19.41 14.22
N GLU A 92 30.55 -19.56 14.98
CA GLU A 92 31.07 -18.50 15.85
C GLU A 92 31.67 -17.35 15.03
N VAL A 93 31.09 -16.14 15.17
CA VAL A 93 31.79 -14.88 14.89
C VAL A 93 31.57 -13.96 16.07
N ALA A 94 32.64 -13.69 16.81
CA ALA A 94 32.58 -12.99 18.10
C ALA A 94 32.15 -11.52 17.97
N LEU A 95 31.29 -11.10 18.89
CA LEU A 95 30.92 -9.71 19.15
C LEU A 95 32.07 -8.93 19.82
N SER A 96 31.92 -7.61 19.82
CA SER A 96 32.79 -6.62 20.47
C SER A 96 33.17 -6.96 21.93
N PRO A 97 34.40 -6.65 22.39
CA PRO A 97 34.70 -6.63 23.80
C PRO A 97 34.34 -5.26 24.43
N GLU A 98 33.39 -5.27 25.37
CA GLU A 98 33.54 -4.45 26.57
C GLU A 98 34.84 -4.86 27.28
N VAL A 99 35.52 -3.92 27.94
CA VAL A 99 36.86 -4.11 28.53
C VAL A 99 36.89 -5.23 29.60
N PRO A 100 37.70 -6.30 29.40
CA PRO A 100 38.13 -7.17 30.49
C PRO A 100 39.62 -6.97 30.75
N GLN A 101 40.01 -6.81 32.01
CA GLN A 101 41.42 -6.88 32.39
C GLN A 101 41.90 -8.33 32.27
N GLY A 102 42.71 -8.63 31.23
CA GLY A 102 43.29 -9.95 31.00
C GLY A 102 44.57 -9.84 30.18
N GLN A 103 45.67 -10.33 30.73
CA GLN A 103 46.97 -10.35 30.05
C GLN A 103 47.02 -11.51 29.05
N ASP A 104 47.38 -11.23 27.80
CA ASP A 104 48.00 -12.24 26.96
C ASP A 104 49.20 -11.66 26.19
N VAL A 105 50.30 -12.42 26.18
CA VAL A 105 51.65 -11.87 26.03
C VAL A 105 52.10 -11.90 24.57
N VAL A 106 51.83 -10.82 23.84
CA VAL A 106 52.66 -10.47 22.67
C VAL A 106 53.95 -9.84 23.18
N ASN A 107 55.09 -10.40 22.79
CA ASN A 107 56.42 -10.06 23.31
C ASN A 107 56.70 -8.53 23.24
N PRO A 108 56.75 -7.78 24.37
CA PRO A 108 56.61 -6.32 24.36
C PRO A 108 57.75 -5.51 23.71
N GLN A 109 58.82 -6.17 23.24
CA GLN A 109 60.11 -5.55 22.91
C GLN A 109 60.52 -5.59 21.42
N GLN A 110 59.67 -6.06 20.51
CA GLN A 110 59.94 -5.95 19.06
C GLN A 110 59.77 -4.49 18.60
N LYS A 111 60.84 -3.69 18.78
CA LYS A 111 60.98 -2.39 18.11
C LYS A 111 60.91 -2.59 16.60
N VAL A 112 60.11 -1.76 15.94
CA VAL A 112 60.09 -1.65 14.49
C VAL A 112 61.41 -1.01 14.05
N LYS A 113 62.30 -1.81 13.45
CA LYS A 113 63.61 -1.31 13.00
C LYS A 113 63.43 -0.24 11.92
N GLY A 114 63.88 0.98 12.20
CA GLY A 114 64.00 2.07 11.22
C GLY A 114 62.98 3.20 11.33
N CYS A 115 61.99 3.09 12.23
CA CYS A 115 60.97 4.13 12.44
C CYS A 115 61.32 5.07 13.60
N GLY A 116 60.65 6.23 13.66
CA GLY A 116 60.93 7.30 14.63
C GLY A 116 60.71 6.94 16.11
N PRO A 117 61.15 7.81 17.05
CA PRO A 117 61.24 7.46 18.47
C PRO A 117 59.92 7.45 19.24
N HIS A 118 58.77 7.73 18.61
CA HIS A 118 57.48 7.89 19.28
C HIS A 118 56.56 6.71 18.99
N GLU A 119 56.04 6.06 20.05
CA GLU A 119 55.06 4.99 19.94
C GLU A 119 53.62 5.55 20.05
N PHE A 120 52.71 5.05 19.22
CA PHE A 120 51.29 5.36 19.26
C PHE A 120 50.43 4.17 18.80
N THR A 121 49.11 4.25 18.95
CA THR A 121 48.18 3.17 18.59
C THR A 121 47.19 3.63 17.53
N TRP A 122 47.13 2.91 16.40
CA TRP A 122 46.20 3.17 15.29
C TRP A 122 45.55 1.85 14.87
N ASN A 123 44.22 1.81 14.70
CA ASN A 123 43.46 0.57 14.43
C ASN A 123 43.79 -0.61 15.38
N ASN A 124 43.95 -0.33 16.69
CA ASN A 124 44.39 -1.29 17.72
C ASN A 124 45.77 -1.94 17.47
N ARG A 125 46.59 -1.39 16.57
CA ARG A 125 47.96 -1.82 16.29
C ARG A 125 48.95 -0.85 16.91
N ARG A 126 50.06 -1.36 17.45
CA ARG A 126 51.19 -0.52 17.89
C ARG A 126 51.96 -0.03 16.66
N CYS A 127 52.18 1.28 16.59
CA CYS A 127 52.90 1.97 15.53
C CYS A 127 54.11 2.71 16.12
N GLN A 128 55.17 2.86 15.34
CA GLN A 128 56.34 3.69 15.68
C GLN A 128 56.54 4.76 14.60
N GLY A 129 56.79 6.00 15.00
CA GLY A 129 56.94 7.15 14.09
C GLY A 129 57.46 8.39 14.81
N THR A 130 57.19 9.57 14.25
CA THR A 130 57.62 10.87 14.79
C THR A 130 56.46 11.63 15.44
N GLU A 131 56.75 12.70 16.20
CA GLU A 131 55.69 13.53 16.82
C GLU A 131 54.70 14.09 15.81
N LEU A 132 55.11 14.31 14.55
CA LEU A 132 54.23 14.70 13.44
C LEU A 132 53.12 13.68 13.21
N HIS A 133 53.45 12.39 13.24
CA HIS A 133 52.49 11.30 13.08
C HIS A 133 51.49 11.23 14.23
N LYS A 134 51.97 11.46 15.46
CA LYS A 134 51.12 11.52 16.65
C LYS A 134 50.18 12.72 16.61
N ALA A 135 50.68 13.91 16.28
CA ALA A 135 49.86 15.11 16.12
C ALA A 135 48.81 14.96 15.00
N ALA A 136 49.17 14.31 13.89
CA ALA A 136 48.26 13.98 12.79
C ALA A 136 47.13 13.02 13.22
N LEU A 137 47.44 12.06 14.09
CA LEU A 137 46.49 11.08 14.62
C LEU A 137 45.55 11.66 15.70
N GLU A 138 46.05 12.58 16.51
CA GLU A 138 45.35 13.21 17.64
C GLU A 138 44.46 14.41 17.23
N GLY A 139 44.55 14.88 15.98
CA GLY A 139 43.74 16.00 15.48
C GLY A 139 44.30 17.39 15.82
N ASN A 140 45.56 17.49 16.26
CA ASN A 140 46.11 18.73 16.82
C ASN A 140 46.78 19.62 15.74
N LEU A 141 45.98 20.47 15.10
CA LEU A 141 46.44 21.38 14.02
C LEU A 141 47.58 22.30 14.46
N HIS A 142 47.42 23.03 15.56
CA HIS A 142 48.45 23.97 16.04
C HIS A 142 49.80 23.27 16.28
N ARG A 143 49.79 22.06 16.86
CA ARG A 143 51.03 21.30 17.09
C ARG A 143 51.60 20.73 15.80
N LEU A 144 50.76 20.33 14.85
CA LEU A 144 51.19 19.85 13.54
C LEU A 144 51.84 20.99 12.71
N GLU A 145 51.24 22.18 12.69
CA GLU A 145 51.82 23.37 12.05
C GLU A 145 53.15 23.78 12.69
N GLU A 146 53.21 23.87 14.02
CA GLU A 146 54.44 24.16 14.75
C GLU A 146 55.58 23.15 14.43
N LEU A 147 55.25 21.86 14.31
CA LEU A 147 56.24 20.83 13.97
C LEU A 147 56.71 20.92 12.51
N LEU A 148 55.86 21.38 11.59
CA LEU A 148 56.17 21.51 10.17
C LEU A 148 56.89 22.83 9.83
N ASP A 149 56.64 23.90 10.58
CA ASP A 149 57.29 25.21 10.40
C ASP A 149 58.70 25.23 11.04
N ASN A 150 58.95 24.36 12.02
CA ASN A 150 60.29 24.04 12.47
C ASN A 150 61.00 23.18 11.41
N ALA A 151 62.13 23.66 10.87
CA ALA A 151 62.84 23.14 9.69
C ALA A 151 63.47 21.72 9.79
N GLY A 152 62.99 20.88 10.71
CA GLY A 152 63.45 19.51 10.94
C GLY A 152 62.45 18.40 10.61
N SER A 153 61.14 18.66 10.53
CA SER A 153 60.15 17.61 10.27
C SER A 153 59.82 17.48 8.79
N ARG A 154 59.94 16.28 8.22
CA ARG A 154 59.61 16.03 6.81
C ARG A 154 58.22 15.43 6.68
N THR A 155 57.37 16.00 5.83
CA THR A 155 56.01 15.51 5.54
C THR A 155 55.96 14.07 5.03
N ARG A 156 57.05 13.59 4.42
CA ARG A 156 57.23 12.24 3.85
C ARG A 156 58.04 11.27 4.74
N GLU A 157 58.05 11.50 6.06
CA GLU A 157 58.52 10.48 6.99
C GLU A 157 57.52 9.33 7.05
N GLU A 158 58.02 8.08 7.04
CA GLU A 158 57.18 6.90 7.19
C GLU A 158 57.09 6.45 8.67
N PHE A 159 55.87 6.23 9.17
CA PHE A 159 55.62 5.42 10.38
C PHE A 159 55.50 3.95 10.02
N GLY A 160 55.81 3.05 10.95
CA GLY A 160 55.76 1.61 10.74
C GLY A 160 54.91 0.86 11.77
N TYR A 161 54.27 -0.23 11.34
CA TYR A 161 53.48 -1.11 12.19
C TYR A 161 53.52 -2.58 11.73
N LEU A 162 53.17 -3.50 12.63
CA LEU A 162 53.00 -4.92 12.32
C LEU A 162 51.51 -5.28 12.25
N THR A 163 51.12 -6.13 11.31
CA THR A 163 49.76 -6.67 11.20
C THR A 163 49.81 -8.13 10.80
N LYS A 164 48.84 -8.93 11.25
CA LYS A 164 48.64 -10.29 10.73
C LYS A 164 47.81 -10.26 9.47
N HIS A 165 48.23 -11.00 8.45
CA HIS A 165 47.46 -11.25 7.23
C HIS A 165 47.69 -12.67 6.74
N LYS A 166 46.61 -13.41 6.41
CA LYS A 166 46.64 -14.86 6.11
C LYS A 166 47.38 -15.72 7.14
N GLY A 167 47.47 -15.26 8.40
CA GLY A 167 48.15 -15.95 9.51
C GLY A 167 49.60 -15.51 9.76
N GLU A 168 50.22 -14.78 8.82
CA GLU A 168 51.62 -14.34 8.91
C GLU A 168 51.74 -12.90 9.44
N ASP A 169 52.81 -12.62 10.19
CA ASP A 169 53.16 -11.27 10.63
C ASP A 169 53.82 -10.47 9.49
N GLN A 170 53.18 -9.37 9.08
CA GLN A 170 53.60 -8.54 7.95
C GLN A 170 53.90 -7.11 8.41
N PHE A 171 55.06 -6.60 7.98
CA PHE A 171 55.48 -5.23 8.27
C PHE A 171 54.87 -4.25 7.26
N CYS A 172 54.33 -3.14 7.76
CA CYS A 172 53.70 -2.09 6.95
C CYS A 172 54.28 -0.72 7.29
N THR A 173 54.31 0.19 6.31
CA THR A 173 54.68 1.60 6.50
C THR A 173 53.69 2.55 5.83
N GLY A 174 53.60 3.79 6.30
CA GLY A 174 52.78 4.85 5.71
C GLY A 174 53.19 6.23 6.21
N GLU A 175 52.63 7.30 5.63
CA GLU A 175 52.95 8.69 6.00
C GLU A 175 51.87 9.35 6.90
N ALA A 176 52.21 10.47 7.54
CA ALA A 176 51.31 11.25 8.41
C ALA A 176 49.97 11.65 7.73
N ILE A 177 49.96 11.89 6.42
CA ILE A 177 48.75 12.22 5.65
C ILE A 177 47.72 11.08 5.67
N HIS A 178 48.15 9.81 5.69
CA HIS A 178 47.24 8.66 5.79
C HIS A 178 46.56 8.58 7.17
N LEU A 179 47.25 8.97 8.24
CA LEU A 179 46.68 9.01 9.59
C LEU A 179 45.60 10.09 9.67
N ALA A 180 45.91 11.31 9.20
CA ALA A 180 44.96 12.42 9.13
C ALA A 180 43.74 12.08 8.26
N ALA A 181 43.96 11.49 7.08
CA ALA A 181 42.92 11.04 6.18
C ALA A 181 42.03 9.95 6.80
N SER A 182 42.63 8.91 7.39
CA SER A 182 41.89 7.82 8.06
C SER A 182 41.05 8.26 9.26
N ARG A 183 41.31 9.47 9.79
CA ARG A 183 40.55 10.09 10.88
C ARG A 183 39.51 11.12 10.42
N GLY A 184 39.54 11.53 9.15
CA GLY A 184 38.66 12.58 8.61
C GLY A 184 39.11 14.01 8.98
N HIS A 185 40.40 14.23 9.26
CA HIS A 185 40.92 15.53 9.68
C HIS A 185 41.30 16.40 8.48
N GLN A 186 40.30 16.97 7.79
CA GLN A 186 40.49 17.75 6.57
C GLN A 186 41.50 18.90 6.72
N ASN A 187 41.39 19.69 7.79
CA ASN A 187 42.31 20.79 8.11
C ASN A 187 43.78 20.34 8.26
N LEU A 188 44.03 19.12 8.75
CA LEU A 188 45.38 18.57 8.82
C LEU A 188 45.88 18.11 7.44
N VAL A 189 45.00 17.54 6.62
CA VAL A 189 45.31 17.15 5.24
C VAL A 189 45.64 18.39 4.40
N GLU A 190 44.87 19.46 4.53
CA GLU A 190 45.15 20.77 3.93
C GLU A 190 46.54 21.31 4.34
N ALA A 191 46.83 21.35 5.65
CA ALA A 191 48.11 21.85 6.18
C ALA A 191 49.33 21.01 5.75
N LEU A 192 49.16 19.69 5.55
CA LEU A 192 50.19 18.78 5.05
C LEU A 192 50.41 18.94 3.54
N LEU A 193 49.35 19.06 2.74
CA LEU A 193 49.43 19.27 1.29
C LEU A 193 50.05 20.63 0.94
N GLN A 194 49.69 21.70 1.67
CA GLN A 194 50.33 23.01 1.57
C GLN A 194 51.85 22.96 1.82
N ARG A 195 52.33 21.95 2.56
CA ARG A 195 53.74 21.70 2.87
C ARG A 195 54.32 20.49 2.12
N ASN A 196 53.80 20.23 0.90
CA ASN A 196 54.35 19.30 -0.10
C ASN A 196 54.34 17.80 0.32
N ALA A 197 53.39 17.41 1.17
CA ALA A 197 52.97 16.01 1.27
C ALA A 197 52.43 15.52 -0.08
N ASP A 198 52.56 14.22 -0.35
CA ASP A 198 52.09 13.63 -1.61
C ASP A 198 50.65 13.13 -1.45
N ILE A 199 49.74 13.60 -2.30
CA ILE A 199 48.32 13.22 -2.25
C ILE A 199 48.09 11.77 -2.70
N ASN A 200 49.00 11.24 -3.52
CA ASN A 200 48.96 9.87 -4.04
C ASN A 200 50.01 8.97 -3.34
N SER A 201 50.45 9.34 -2.13
CA SER A 201 51.31 8.47 -1.33
C SER A 201 50.59 7.16 -1.00
N MET A 202 51.34 6.05 -0.99
CA MET A 202 50.84 4.71 -0.68
C MET A 202 51.33 4.25 0.68
N VAL A 203 50.44 3.68 1.49
CA VAL A 203 50.82 2.75 2.56
C VAL A 203 51.41 1.51 1.89
N LYS A 204 52.54 1.01 2.39
CA LYS A 204 53.20 -0.20 1.89
C LYS A 204 53.00 -1.36 2.86
N ARG A 205 52.91 -2.58 2.32
CA ARG A 205 52.82 -3.85 3.03
C ARG A 205 53.94 -4.76 2.50
N GLN A 206 54.91 -5.10 3.34
CA GLN A 206 56.16 -5.78 2.96
C GLN A 206 56.91 -5.10 1.79
N GLY A 207 56.80 -3.77 1.67
CA GLY A 207 57.41 -2.98 0.58
C GLY A 207 56.63 -2.95 -0.73
N VAL A 208 55.46 -3.60 -0.80
CA VAL A 208 54.52 -3.52 -1.92
C VAL A 208 53.42 -2.51 -1.58
N ASP A 209 53.01 -1.68 -2.53
CA ASP A 209 51.96 -0.68 -2.33
C ASP A 209 50.62 -1.35 -1.96
N ASN A 210 49.93 -0.79 -0.96
CA ASN A 210 48.81 -1.44 -0.28
C ASN A 210 47.51 -0.64 -0.38
N TYR A 211 47.50 0.66 -0.11
CA TYR A 211 46.36 1.57 -0.38
C TYR A 211 46.83 3.02 -0.26
N ASP A 212 46.15 3.93 -0.94
CA ASP A 212 46.46 5.38 -1.00
C ASP A 212 45.77 6.19 0.11
N VAL A 213 46.03 7.51 0.11
CA VAL A 213 45.36 8.49 0.98
C VAL A 213 43.84 8.52 0.77
N LEU A 214 43.37 8.31 -0.46
CA LEU A 214 41.94 8.35 -0.81
C LEU A 214 41.17 7.17 -0.20
N GLN A 215 41.67 5.95 -0.35
CA GLN A 215 41.14 4.75 0.30
C GLN A 215 41.30 4.80 1.82
N ALA A 216 42.34 5.45 2.35
CA ALA A 216 42.45 5.71 3.78
C ALA A 216 41.27 6.58 4.28
N ALA A 217 40.93 7.64 3.54
CA ALA A 217 39.77 8.50 3.84
C ALA A 217 38.42 7.77 3.68
N VAL A 218 38.25 6.96 2.63
CA VAL A 218 37.02 6.18 2.38
C VAL A 218 36.84 5.06 3.41
N PHE A 219 37.89 4.29 3.72
CA PHE A 219 37.80 3.17 4.67
C PHE A 219 37.63 3.64 6.12
N LYS A 220 38.25 4.77 6.48
CA LYS A 220 38.12 5.47 7.78
C LYS A 220 38.15 4.56 9.02
N GLU A 221 39.27 3.87 9.24
CA GLU A 221 39.44 2.90 10.34
C GLU A 221 38.37 1.78 10.37
N GLY A 222 37.69 1.50 9.25
CA GLY A 222 36.61 0.53 9.13
C GLY A 222 35.25 1.01 9.67
N ARG A 223 35.15 2.27 10.11
CA ARG A 223 33.97 2.87 10.76
C ARG A 223 32.89 3.37 9.80
N GLY A 224 33.24 3.62 8.54
CA GLY A 224 32.36 4.28 7.56
C GLY A 224 32.18 5.78 7.81
N GLY A 225 31.65 6.49 6.80
CA GLY A 225 31.37 7.92 6.89
C GLY A 225 30.26 8.22 7.90
N ALA A 226 30.47 9.21 8.77
CA ALA A 226 29.47 9.57 9.79
C ALA A 226 29.49 11.07 10.18
N ARG A 227 30.20 11.93 9.43
CA ARG A 227 30.18 13.39 9.61
C ARG A 227 30.29 14.09 8.26
N ASP A 228 29.69 15.28 8.15
CA ASP A 228 29.71 16.08 6.93
C ASP A 228 31.12 16.47 6.48
N GLY A 229 32.03 16.70 7.44
CA GLY A 229 33.45 16.97 7.17
C GLY A 229 34.21 15.80 6.52
N ASP A 230 33.80 14.54 6.74
CA ASP A 230 34.44 13.39 6.09
C ASP A 230 34.16 13.38 4.59
N ARG A 231 32.92 13.74 4.23
CA ARG A 231 32.44 13.85 2.85
C ARG A 231 33.09 15.03 2.11
N GLN A 232 33.38 16.11 2.85
CA GLN A 232 34.14 17.25 2.34
C GLN A 232 35.60 16.86 2.06
N LEU A 233 36.24 16.08 2.93
CA LEU A 233 37.60 15.57 2.70
C LEU A 233 37.71 14.70 1.43
N ILE A 234 36.80 13.76 1.19
CA ILE A 234 36.85 12.89 0.01
C ILE A 234 36.74 13.71 -1.29
N ARG A 235 35.82 14.70 -1.32
CA ARG A 235 35.70 15.66 -2.43
C ARG A 235 36.98 16.47 -2.61
N TYR A 236 37.46 17.08 -1.51
CA TYR A 236 38.67 17.90 -1.50
C TYR A 236 39.89 17.15 -2.03
N LEU A 237 40.07 15.86 -1.69
CA LEU A 237 41.16 15.04 -2.24
C LEU A 237 41.03 14.86 -3.76
N CYS A 238 39.84 14.59 -4.28
CA CYS A 238 39.60 14.46 -5.72
C CYS A 238 39.80 15.80 -6.45
N ASP A 239 39.26 16.90 -5.90
CA ASP A 239 39.41 18.26 -6.43
C ASP A 239 40.89 18.72 -6.48
N ASN A 240 41.75 18.16 -5.62
CA ASN A 240 43.20 18.41 -5.58
C ASN A 240 44.03 17.34 -6.32
N GLY A 241 43.41 16.44 -7.10
CA GLY A 241 44.11 15.55 -8.02
C GLY A 241 44.43 14.14 -7.50
N ALA A 242 43.68 13.63 -6.52
CA ALA A 242 43.68 12.19 -6.21
C ALA A 242 42.97 11.39 -7.33
N ASP A 243 43.59 10.31 -7.81
CA ASP A 243 43.02 9.47 -8.89
C ASP A 243 42.02 8.45 -8.34
N ILE A 244 40.73 8.75 -8.47
CA ILE A 244 39.64 7.86 -8.03
C ILE A 244 39.41 6.65 -8.96
N LEU A 245 39.84 6.72 -10.22
CA LEU A 245 39.59 5.69 -11.23
C LEU A 245 40.62 4.55 -11.15
N ASN A 246 41.90 4.89 -10.95
CA ASN A 246 42.99 3.92 -10.87
C ASN A 246 43.43 3.58 -9.43
N SER A 247 42.66 3.98 -8.41
CA SER A 247 42.91 3.65 -7.01
C SER A 247 42.54 2.18 -6.71
N TYR A 248 43.56 1.32 -6.64
CA TYR A 248 43.45 -0.10 -6.26
C TYR A 248 44.34 -0.45 -5.07
N ASN A 249 43.88 -1.33 -4.18
CA ASN A 249 44.71 -1.87 -3.10
C ASN A 249 45.42 -3.18 -3.47
N ALA A 250 46.34 -3.63 -2.60
CA ALA A 250 47.08 -4.90 -2.75
C ALA A 250 46.19 -6.16 -2.87
N ASN A 251 44.89 -6.09 -2.57
CA ASN A 251 43.96 -7.19 -2.78
C ASN A 251 43.24 -7.11 -4.14
N GLY A 252 43.54 -6.12 -4.99
CA GLY A 252 42.86 -5.86 -6.26
C GLY A 252 41.54 -5.10 -6.15
N LEU A 253 41.16 -4.64 -4.95
CA LEU A 253 39.88 -3.95 -4.74
C LEU A 253 40.03 -2.45 -5.08
N SER A 254 39.11 -1.93 -5.90
CA SER A 254 39.03 -0.49 -6.21
C SER A 254 38.38 0.31 -5.08
N CYS A 255 38.47 1.65 -5.15
CA CYS A 255 37.84 2.57 -4.22
C CYS A 255 36.32 2.27 -3.98
N MET A 256 35.58 1.88 -5.02
CA MET A 256 34.16 1.52 -4.90
C MET A 256 33.93 0.23 -4.06
N HIS A 257 34.79 -0.77 -4.20
CA HIS A 257 34.73 -1.99 -3.38
C HIS A 257 35.01 -1.67 -1.90
N VAL A 258 35.96 -0.77 -1.63
CA VAL A 258 36.28 -0.29 -0.28
C VAL A 258 35.08 0.49 0.30
N ALA A 259 34.40 1.31 -0.49
CA ALA A 259 33.19 2.00 -0.07
C ALA A 259 32.07 1.01 0.33
N PHE A 260 31.78 0.00 -0.50
CA PHE A 260 30.81 -1.06 -0.16
C PHE A 260 31.23 -1.89 1.07
N GLN A 261 32.53 -2.11 1.29
CA GLN A 261 33.07 -2.75 2.50
C GLN A 261 32.91 -1.89 3.78
N THR A 262 32.75 -0.57 3.67
CA THR A 262 32.47 0.29 4.83
C THR A 262 31.04 0.11 5.34
N GLY A 263 30.08 -0.03 4.42
CA GLY A 263 28.65 -0.11 4.72
C GLY A 263 27.93 1.22 4.93
N ASP A 264 28.52 2.37 4.55
CA ASP A 264 27.82 3.67 4.57
C ASP A 264 27.28 4.03 3.17
N PRO A 265 25.95 4.08 2.96
CA PRO A 265 25.33 4.49 1.69
C PRO A 265 25.74 5.88 1.22
N ASN A 266 26.03 6.82 2.13
CA ASN A 266 26.41 8.18 1.76
C ASN A 266 27.81 8.23 1.14
N THR A 267 28.76 7.49 1.69
CA THR A 267 30.11 7.34 1.13
C THR A 267 30.06 6.58 -0.20
N ILE A 268 29.26 5.51 -0.31
CA ILE A 268 29.08 4.77 -1.57
C ILE A 268 28.54 5.69 -2.69
N LYS A 269 27.47 6.45 -2.40
CA LYS A 269 26.88 7.40 -3.34
C LYS A 269 27.84 8.53 -3.72
N LEU A 270 28.59 9.06 -2.75
CA LEU A 270 29.60 10.10 -3.01
C LEU A 270 30.72 9.61 -3.94
N VAL A 271 31.23 8.39 -3.70
CA VAL A 271 32.26 7.77 -4.55
C VAL A 271 31.68 7.50 -5.96
N GLN A 272 30.42 7.09 -6.07
CA GLN A 272 29.74 6.93 -7.35
C GLN A 272 29.64 8.25 -8.13
N ASP A 273 29.20 9.32 -7.48
CA ASP A 273 29.06 10.65 -8.10
C ASP A 273 30.42 11.19 -8.59
N LEU A 274 31.48 11.03 -7.79
CA LEU A 274 32.83 11.48 -8.13
C LEU A 274 33.46 10.68 -9.28
N ILE A 275 33.26 9.36 -9.33
CA ILE A 275 33.69 8.51 -10.45
C ILE A 275 33.01 8.97 -11.76
N LEU A 276 31.69 9.24 -11.73
CA LEU A 276 30.94 9.72 -12.90
C LEU A 276 31.39 11.12 -13.35
N GLN A 277 31.69 12.01 -12.40
CA GLN A 277 32.21 13.35 -12.68
C GLN A 277 33.60 13.30 -13.34
N GLU A 278 34.51 12.47 -12.83
CA GLU A 278 35.87 12.36 -13.38
C GLU A 278 35.88 11.68 -14.75
N ALA A 279 35.11 10.61 -14.92
CA ALA A 279 34.93 9.95 -16.22
C ALA A 279 34.33 10.90 -17.29
N SER A 280 33.43 11.79 -16.88
CA SER A 280 32.91 12.86 -17.74
C SER A 280 34.00 13.89 -18.09
N ARG A 281 34.88 14.24 -17.13
CA ARG A 281 35.97 15.22 -17.30
C ARG A 281 37.07 14.71 -18.25
N GLN A 282 37.34 13.41 -18.25
CA GLN A 282 38.32 12.79 -19.15
C GLN A 282 37.79 12.63 -20.60
N GLY A 283 36.52 13.01 -20.86
CA GLY A 283 35.94 13.04 -22.20
C GLY A 283 35.41 11.70 -22.70
N GLU A 284 35.28 10.70 -21.83
CA GLU A 284 34.87 9.34 -22.20
C GLU A 284 33.35 9.11 -22.20
N ILE A 285 32.55 10.15 -21.89
CA ILE A 285 31.08 10.09 -21.84
C ILE A 285 30.45 11.21 -22.70
N PRO A 286 29.75 10.89 -23.81
CA PRO A 286 28.85 11.83 -24.48
C PRO A 286 27.62 12.13 -23.59
N CYS A 287 27.14 13.37 -23.60
CA CYS A 287 26.11 13.86 -22.67
C CYS A 287 24.87 12.96 -22.58
N LEU A 288 24.44 12.65 -21.34
CA LEU A 288 23.38 11.70 -20.98
C LEU A 288 21.94 12.04 -21.47
N HIS A 289 21.78 12.99 -22.39
CA HIS A 289 20.49 13.54 -22.85
C HIS A 289 20.04 13.05 -24.23
N SER A 290 20.78 12.14 -24.87
CA SER A 290 20.49 11.69 -26.26
C SER A 290 20.46 10.16 -26.46
N ILE A 291 20.18 9.37 -25.43
CA ILE A 291 19.91 7.93 -25.61
C ILE A 291 18.46 7.75 -26.07
N GLY A 292 18.23 8.06 -27.34
CA GLY A 292 16.98 7.83 -28.05
C GLY A 292 17.28 7.54 -29.51
N SER A 293 16.90 6.35 -29.97
CA SER A 293 17.16 5.74 -31.30
C SER A 293 18.60 5.32 -31.63
N ASP A 294 18.69 4.12 -32.24
CA ASP A 294 19.85 3.42 -32.84
C ASP A 294 21.09 3.10 -31.99
N THR A 295 21.18 1.83 -31.56
CA THR A 295 22.32 1.20 -30.85
C THR A 295 23.35 0.54 -31.77
N SER A 296 23.39 0.89 -33.06
CA SER A 296 24.21 0.17 -34.07
C SER A 296 25.65 0.68 -34.27
N ASN A 297 26.06 1.77 -33.61
CA ASN A 297 27.44 2.29 -33.64
C ASN A 297 27.77 3.17 -32.42
N VAL A 298 28.22 2.56 -31.32
CA VAL A 298 28.88 3.26 -30.20
C VAL A 298 30.34 2.80 -30.14
N PRO A 299 31.34 3.70 -30.11
CA PRO A 299 32.74 3.32 -30.09
C PRO A 299 33.16 2.70 -28.74
N ASP A 300 34.10 1.73 -28.81
CA ASP A 300 34.56 0.82 -27.73
C ASP A 300 34.88 1.43 -26.35
N GLN A 301 35.06 2.75 -26.24
CA GLN A 301 35.44 3.43 -25.01
C GLN A 301 34.30 3.50 -23.99
N ALA A 302 33.08 3.86 -24.42
CA ALA A 302 31.91 3.90 -23.54
C ALA A 302 31.48 2.49 -23.10
N ALA A 303 31.70 1.48 -23.96
CA ALA A 303 31.52 0.08 -23.61
C ALA A 303 32.54 -0.40 -22.55
N LYS A 304 33.80 0.09 -22.58
CA LYS A 304 34.80 -0.17 -21.52
C LYS A 304 34.45 0.48 -20.18
N LEU A 305 33.83 1.65 -20.22
CA LEU A 305 33.44 2.42 -19.03
C LEU A 305 32.14 1.89 -18.42
N LEU A 306 31.26 1.28 -19.24
CA LEU A 306 30.20 0.38 -18.78
C LEU A 306 30.75 -0.97 -18.28
N ALA A 307 31.81 -1.52 -18.88
CA ALA A 307 32.49 -2.72 -18.37
C ALA A 307 33.24 -2.50 -17.03
N LEU A 308 33.49 -1.25 -16.63
CA LEU A 308 33.89 -0.91 -15.26
C LEU A 308 32.75 -1.08 -14.23
N TYR A 309 31.50 -1.10 -14.67
CA TYR A 309 30.34 -1.56 -13.88
C TYR A 309 30.05 -3.07 -14.08
N ASP A 310 30.38 -3.62 -15.26
CA ASP A 310 30.16 -5.02 -15.64
C ASP A 310 31.45 -5.84 -15.75
N LEU A 311 32.10 -6.12 -14.60
CA LEU A 311 33.09 -7.20 -14.54
C LEU A 311 32.40 -8.57 -14.46
N GLU A 312 32.28 -9.15 -15.66
CA GLU A 312 32.10 -10.56 -16.01
C GLU A 312 30.72 -11.21 -15.82
N GLU A 313 30.25 -11.85 -16.90
CA GLU A 313 29.25 -12.92 -16.89
C GLU A 313 29.84 -14.20 -16.28
N GLY A 314 30.28 -14.11 -15.02
CA GLY A 314 30.71 -15.26 -14.23
C GLY A 314 29.52 -16.04 -13.68
N ASP A 315 29.70 -17.35 -13.48
CA ASP A 315 28.70 -18.17 -12.79
C ASP A 315 28.57 -17.70 -11.33
N PHE A 316 27.43 -17.07 -11.00
CA PHE A 316 27.13 -16.55 -9.67
C PHE A 316 26.89 -17.68 -8.63
N THR A 317 26.97 -18.95 -9.03
CA THR A 317 26.81 -20.10 -8.13
C THR A 317 28.12 -20.65 -7.55
N ASP A 318 29.29 -20.17 -7.96
CA ASP A 318 30.60 -20.59 -7.41
C ASP A 318 31.05 -19.72 -6.21
N PRO A 319 31.02 -20.23 -4.97
CA PRO A 319 31.48 -19.49 -3.79
C PRO A 319 33.00 -19.36 -3.67
N SER A 320 33.79 -20.01 -4.54
CA SER A 320 35.25 -20.06 -4.45
C SER A 320 36.00 -18.89 -5.09
N ARG A 321 35.30 -18.00 -5.83
CA ARG A 321 35.86 -16.79 -6.47
C ARG A 321 36.66 -15.91 -5.49
N GLU A 322 37.81 -15.41 -5.92
CA GLU A 322 38.61 -14.47 -5.10
C GLU A 322 37.87 -13.12 -4.96
N ASP A 323 38.17 -12.35 -3.91
CA ASP A 323 37.41 -11.12 -3.62
C ASP A 323 37.63 -10.00 -4.65
N ARG A 324 38.69 -10.07 -5.47
CA ARG A 324 38.90 -9.15 -6.60
C ARG A 324 37.96 -9.44 -7.78
N ASP A 325 37.48 -10.67 -7.88
CA ASP A 325 36.66 -11.15 -9.00
C ASP A 325 35.16 -10.99 -8.70
N LYS A 326 34.80 -10.31 -7.60
CA LYS A 326 33.42 -10.06 -7.13
C LYS A 326 33.07 -8.59 -7.34
N THR A 327 31.82 -8.33 -7.71
CA THR A 327 31.32 -6.96 -7.85
C THR A 327 31.34 -6.21 -6.50
N PRO A 328 31.40 -4.86 -6.50
CA PRO A 328 31.30 -4.08 -5.27
C PRO A 328 30.04 -4.40 -4.46
N LEU A 329 28.92 -4.71 -5.12
CA LEU A 329 27.65 -5.05 -4.48
C LEU A 329 27.71 -6.42 -3.77
N GLU A 330 28.33 -7.43 -4.39
CA GLU A 330 28.59 -8.74 -3.74
C GLU A 330 29.51 -8.60 -2.52
N ILE A 331 30.51 -7.70 -2.58
CA ILE A 331 31.35 -7.36 -1.43
C ILE A 331 30.51 -6.72 -0.31
N GLY A 332 29.59 -5.80 -0.63
CA GLY A 332 28.64 -5.25 0.34
C GLY A 332 27.78 -6.31 1.01
N ILE A 333 27.21 -7.24 0.23
CA ILE A 333 26.42 -8.39 0.71
C ILE A 333 27.26 -9.30 1.62
N LYS A 334 28.50 -9.62 1.20
CA LYS A 334 29.43 -10.47 1.96
C LYS A 334 29.73 -9.92 3.35
N PHE A 335 29.94 -8.60 3.47
CA PHE A 335 30.30 -7.96 4.74
C PHE A 335 29.10 -7.69 5.67
N ARG A 336 27.85 -7.76 5.18
CA ARG A 336 26.61 -7.62 5.97
C ARG A 336 26.56 -6.40 6.90
N LYS A 337 27.16 -5.28 6.48
CA LYS A 337 27.16 -4.02 7.25
C LYS A 337 25.99 -3.08 6.93
N MET A 338 25.30 -3.31 5.82
CA MET A 338 24.09 -2.60 5.44
C MET A 338 22.88 -3.50 5.65
N ASP A 339 21.74 -2.90 6.01
CA ASP A 339 20.45 -3.57 5.92
C ASP A 339 19.96 -3.61 4.45
N LYS A 340 18.84 -4.30 4.22
CA LYS A 340 18.23 -4.45 2.89
C LYS A 340 17.82 -3.11 2.24
N ASP A 341 17.49 -2.10 3.04
CA ASP A 341 16.98 -0.81 2.56
C ASP A 341 18.17 0.04 2.07
N ALA A 342 19.20 0.15 2.91
CA ALA A 342 20.49 0.75 2.59
C ALA A 342 21.19 0.06 1.41
N LEU A 343 21.13 -1.27 1.32
CA LEU A 343 21.74 -2.02 0.21
C LEU A 343 20.99 -1.81 -1.11
N ALA A 344 19.65 -1.78 -1.10
CA ALA A 344 18.85 -1.45 -2.29
C ALA A 344 19.02 0.02 -2.72
N GLU A 345 19.19 0.95 -1.77
CA GLU A 345 19.50 2.36 -2.06
C GLU A 345 20.93 2.52 -2.62
N ALA A 346 21.92 1.80 -2.08
CA ALA A 346 23.32 1.88 -2.53
C ALA A 346 23.59 1.17 -3.87
N ALA A 347 22.77 0.18 -4.26
CA ALA A 347 22.97 -0.57 -5.51
C ALA A 347 22.79 0.31 -6.77
N PRO A 348 23.70 0.25 -7.76
CA PRO A 348 23.52 0.92 -9.05
C PRO A 348 22.19 0.54 -9.73
N LYS A 349 21.57 1.48 -10.46
CA LYS A 349 20.34 1.22 -11.25
C LYS A 349 20.67 0.38 -12.51
N SER A 350 21.12 -0.87 -12.34
CA SER A 350 21.56 -1.74 -13.43
C SER A 350 20.89 -3.13 -13.38
N LEU A 351 20.82 -3.79 -14.54
CA LEU A 351 20.36 -5.18 -14.64
C LEU A 351 21.30 -6.15 -13.91
N SER A 352 22.59 -5.85 -13.87
CA SER A 352 23.61 -6.64 -13.17
C SER A 352 23.41 -6.58 -11.65
N SER A 353 23.01 -5.44 -11.09
CA SER A 353 22.59 -5.34 -9.69
C SER A 353 21.32 -6.15 -9.39
N LEU A 354 20.35 -6.19 -10.32
CA LEU A 354 19.17 -7.07 -10.18
C LEU A 354 19.56 -8.56 -10.19
N ARG A 355 20.50 -8.97 -11.07
CA ARG A 355 21.05 -10.34 -11.10
C ARG A 355 21.71 -10.71 -9.76
N VAL A 356 22.56 -9.84 -9.21
CA VAL A 356 23.18 -10.04 -7.89
C VAL A 356 22.11 -10.19 -6.80
N PHE A 357 21.06 -9.38 -6.80
CA PHE A 357 19.97 -9.55 -5.84
C PHE A 357 19.21 -10.87 -6.00
N ILE A 358 18.92 -11.32 -7.22
CA ILE A 358 18.24 -12.62 -7.47
C ILE A 358 18.99 -13.81 -6.89
N HIS A 359 20.33 -13.80 -6.92
CA HIS A 359 21.14 -14.91 -6.44
C HIS A 359 21.64 -14.76 -5.00
N CYS A 360 21.91 -13.53 -4.54
CA CYS A 360 22.66 -13.29 -3.29
C CYS A 360 21.86 -12.59 -2.18
N ALA A 361 20.82 -11.82 -2.51
CA ALA A 361 20.00 -11.08 -1.52
C ALA A 361 18.59 -10.72 -2.08
N PRO A 362 17.73 -11.73 -2.35
CA PRO A 362 16.44 -11.54 -3.02
C PRO A 362 15.43 -10.70 -2.22
N GLU A 363 15.61 -10.57 -0.90
CA GLU A 363 14.87 -9.66 -0.02
C GLU A 363 14.99 -8.17 -0.40
N CYS A 364 16.04 -7.80 -1.14
CA CYS A 364 16.23 -6.43 -1.63
C CYS A 364 15.46 -6.13 -2.94
N ILE A 365 14.98 -7.17 -3.64
CA ILE A 365 14.34 -7.03 -4.95
C ILE A 365 13.10 -6.12 -4.91
N PRO A 366 12.14 -6.24 -3.96
CA PRO A 366 10.97 -5.36 -3.95
C PRO A 366 11.33 -3.87 -3.94
N LEU A 367 12.32 -3.48 -3.11
CA LEU A 367 12.79 -2.11 -2.94
C LEU A 367 13.61 -1.64 -4.15
N PHE A 368 14.48 -2.51 -4.66
CA PHE A 368 15.29 -2.21 -5.84
C PHE A 368 14.45 -2.08 -7.11
N MET A 369 13.36 -2.86 -7.23
CA MET A 369 12.40 -2.72 -8.34
C MET A 369 11.60 -1.42 -8.24
N ASP A 370 11.18 -1.00 -7.04
CA ASP A 370 10.57 0.34 -6.84
C ASP A 370 11.55 1.46 -7.24
N LYS A 371 12.85 1.32 -6.95
CA LYS A 371 13.91 2.24 -7.38
C LYS A 371 14.11 2.23 -8.90
N LEU A 372 14.08 1.08 -9.56
CA LEU A 372 14.19 0.96 -11.03
C LEU A 372 12.98 1.54 -11.76
N CYS A 373 11.76 1.29 -11.27
CA CYS A 373 10.51 1.70 -11.91
C CYS A 373 10.16 3.20 -11.71
N SER A 374 11.06 3.98 -11.11
CA SER A 374 10.86 5.41 -10.77
C SER A 374 11.05 6.37 -11.95
N GLU A 375 11.65 5.91 -13.05
CA GLU A 375 11.84 6.66 -14.30
C GLU A 375 11.09 5.98 -15.46
N ASN A 376 10.82 6.71 -16.56
CA ASN A 376 9.87 6.33 -17.62
C ASN A 376 10.24 5.08 -18.46
N ASP A 377 11.25 4.30 -18.06
CA ASP A 377 11.94 3.30 -18.88
C ASP A 377 11.53 1.84 -18.56
N ASN A 378 10.38 1.64 -17.91
CA ASN A 378 9.85 0.32 -17.53
C ASN A 378 9.89 -0.72 -18.66
N ARG A 379 9.73 -0.28 -19.90
CA ARG A 379 9.65 -1.15 -21.08
C ARG A 379 10.97 -1.84 -21.41
N THR A 380 12.07 -1.09 -21.40
CA THR A 380 13.40 -1.59 -21.77
C THR A 380 13.86 -2.66 -20.78
N ILE A 381 13.47 -2.51 -19.51
CA ILE A 381 13.71 -3.48 -18.44
C ILE A 381 12.81 -4.72 -18.60
N SER A 382 11.52 -4.57 -18.92
CA SER A 382 10.61 -5.72 -19.13
C SER A 382 11.07 -6.63 -20.28
N GLU A 383 11.46 -6.06 -21.42
CA GLU A 383 11.84 -6.81 -22.63
C GLU A 383 13.14 -7.63 -22.37
N VAL A 384 14.16 -7.03 -21.74
CA VAL A 384 15.44 -7.72 -21.44
C VAL A 384 15.34 -8.74 -20.30
N LEU A 385 14.44 -8.55 -19.32
CA LEU A 385 14.19 -9.54 -18.26
C LEU A 385 13.46 -10.78 -18.79
N ALA A 386 12.53 -10.60 -19.74
CA ALA A 386 11.73 -11.69 -20.29
C ALA A 386 12.57 -12.70 -21.09
N ASP A 387 13.55 -12.24 -21.86
CA ASP A 387 14.47 -13.11 -22.60
C ASP A 387 15.40 -13.94 -21.69
N LYS A 388 15.60 -13.51 -20.44
CA LYS A 388 16.57 -14.10 -19.50
C LYS A 388 15.94 -14.86 -18.32
N MET A 389 14.61 -14.92 -18.21
CA MET A 389 13.90 -15.65 -17.15
C MET A 389 12.82 -16.59 -17.72
N SER A 390 12.85 -17.86 -17.31
CA SER A 390 11.80 -18.81 -17.63
C SER A 390 10.71 -18.87 -16.55
N SER A 391 9.55 -19.43 -16.89
CA SER A 391 8.50 -19.72 -15.91
C SER A 391 8.93 -20.71 -14.81
N LYS A 392 10.00 -21.50 -15.03
CA LYS A 392 10.60 -22.36 -13.99
C LYS A 392 11.35 -21.55 -12.93
N ASP A 393 12.05 -20.49 -13.36
CA ASP A 393 12.84 -19.64 -12.45
C ASP A 393 11.91 -18.83 -11.56
N ILE A 394 10.82 -18.30 -12.13
CA ILE A 394 9.71 -17.70 -11.37
C ILE A 394 9.06 -18.71 -10.42
N ALA A 395 8.81 -19.96 -10.85
CA ALA A 395 8.25 -20.99 -9.97
C ALA A 395 9.22 -21.41 -8.84
N LYS A 396 10.54 -21.31 -9.04
CA LYS A 396 11.52 -21.45 -7.95
C LYS A 396 11.46 -20.25 -7.01
N LEU A 397 11.56 -19.03 -7.55
CA LEU A 397 11.54 -17.80 -6.76
C LEU A 397 10.22 -17.63 -5.98
N LEU A 398 9.07 -18.06 -6.50
CA LEU A 398 7.80 -18.06 -5.77
C LEU A 398 7.84 -18.94 -4.51
N ARG A 399 8.51 -20.12 -4.57
CA ARG A 399 8.61 -21.05 -3.44
C ARG A 399 9.59 -20.56 -2.38
N ASP A 400 10.65 -19.89 -2.79
CA ASP A 400 11.74 -19.48 -1.92
C ASP A 400 11.54 -18.05 -1.38
N PHE A 401 11.14 -17.09 -2.25
CA PHE A 401 10.99 -15.66 -1.95
C PHE A 401 9.75 -15.05 -2.67
N PRO A 402 8.53 -15.32 -2.16
CA PRO A 402 7.28 -14.97 -2.85
C PRO A 402 7.07 -13.47 -3.11
N GLU A 403 7.58 -12.58 -2.25
CA GLU A 403 7.50 -11.12 -2.45
C GLU A 403 8.35 -10.64 -3.63
N ALA A 404 9.58 -11.17 -3.76
CA ALA A 404 10.47 -10.86 -4.86
C ALA A 404 9.88 -11.33 -6.20
N ALA A 405 9.33 -12.55 -6.24
CA ALA A 405 8.66 -13.08 -7.42
C ALA A 405 7.42 -12.26 -7.81
N ALA A 406 6.62 -11.82 -6.84
CA ALA A 406 5.45 -10.97 -7.09
C ALA A 406 5.85 -9.60 -7.67
N SER A 407 6.93 -8.99 -7.17
CA SER A 407 7.47 -7.72 -7.67
C SER A 407 8.00 -7.85 -9.10
N ILE A 408 8.82 -8.88 -9.38
CA ILE A 408 9.31 -9.17 -10.73
C ILE A 408 8.15 -9.38 -11.70
N LEU A 409 7.16 -10.22 -11.36
CA LEU A 409 5.99 -10.46 -12.20
C LEU A 409 5.19 -9.19 -12.50
N GLN A 410 5.08 -8.27 -11.54
CA GLN A 410 4.42 -6.99 -11.75
C GLN A 410 5.23 -6.08 -12.70
N SER A 411 6.57 -6.11 -12.64
CA SER A 411 7.46 -5.29 -13.48
C SER A 411 7.61 -5.76 -14.93
N VAL A 412 7.53 -7.07 -15.19
CA VAL A 412 7.54 -7.67 -16.54
C VAL A 412 6.17 -7.62 -17.21
N THR A 413 5.21 -6.91 -16.61
CA THR A 413 3.84 -6.74 -17.14
C THR A 413 3.68 -5.31 -17.68
N SER A 414 3.79 -5.16 -19.00
CA SER A 414 3.86 -3.87 -19.69
C SER A 414 2.72 -3.68 -20.70
N LYS A 415 2.66 -2.53 -21.39
CA LYS A 415 1.71 -2.32 -22.51
C LYS A 415 2.23 -3.05 -23.77
N PRO A 416 1.35 -3.66 -24.59
CA PRO A 416 1.76 -4.31 -25.84
C PRO A 416 2.40 -3.33 -26.83
N LYS A 417 3.32 -3.82 -27.68
CA LYS A 417 4.05 -3.03 -28.67
C LYS A 417 3.13 -2.62 -29.83
N VAL A 418 2.75 -1.35 -29.87
CA VAL A 418 2.14 -0.72 -31.05
C VAL A 418 3.19 0.13 -31.76
N ILE A 419 3.43 -0.14 -33.04
CA ILE A 419 4.49 0.50 -33.83
C ILE A 419 4.07 1.89 -34.31
N SER A 420 2.76 2.13 -34.46
CA SER A 420 2.18 3.47 -34.62
C SER A 420 0.82 3.56 -33.93
N GLU A 421 0.79 4.17 -32.74
CA GLU A 421 -0.45 4.33 -31.94
C GLU A 421 -1.54 5.12 -32.69
N GLY A 422 -1.17 5.96 -33.66
CA GLY A 422 -2.11 6.73 -34.47
C GLY A 422 -2.82 5.95 -35.58
N TRP A 423 -2.31 4.78 -35.99
CA TRP A 423 -2.89 3.95 -37.05
C TRP A 423 -3.62 2.72 -36.52
N HIS A 424 -3.13 2.12 -35.43
CA HIS A 424 -3.76 0.98 -34.76
C HIS A 424 -3.86 1.22 -33.25
N PRO A 425 -4.72 2.15 -32.80
CA PRO A 425 -4.89 2.45 -31.38
C PRO A 425 -5.42 1.22 -30.64
N LEU A 426 -4.86 0.92 -29.47
CA LEU A 426 -5.41 -0.12 -28.60
C LEU A 426 -6.85 0.23 -28.24
N PRO A 427 -7.80 -0.73 -28.30
CA PRO A 427 -9.21 -0.45 -28.09
C PRO A 427 -9.43 -0.01 -26.65
N SER A 428 -9.86 1.24 -26.48
CA SER A 428 -10.11 1.83 -25.16
C SER A 428 -11.28 1.16 -24.43
N ARG A 429 -12.22 0.57 -25.18
CA ARG A 429 -13.37 -0.20 -24.68
C ARG A 429 -13.31 -1.65 -25.12
N VAL A 430 -13.60 -2.56 -24.19
CA VAL A 430 -13.56 -4.01 -24.42
C VAL A 430 -14.85 -4.66 -23.89
N SER A 431 -15.48 -5.49 -24.73
CA SER A 431 -16.55 -6.40 -24.31
C SER A 431 -15.97 -7.65 -23.65
N PHE A 432 -16.39 -7.90 -22.40
CA PHE A 432 -16.11 -9.12 -21.64
C PHE A 432 -17.26 -10.14 -21.72
N ALA A 433 -18.24 -9.94 -22.61
CA ALA A 433 -19.36 -10.86 -22.81
C ALA A 433 -18.88 -12.26 -23.23
N SER A 434 -19.30 -13.30 -22.52
CA SER A 434 -18.91 -14.68 -22.84
C SER A 434 -19.39 -15.08 -24.24
N ARG A 435 -18.46 -15.49 -25.10
CA ARG A 435 -18.79 -15.86 -26.48
C ARG A 435 -19.66 -17.13 -26.55
N SER A 436 -19.54 -18.03 -25.57
CA SER A 436 -20.38 -19.23 -25.46
C SER A 436 -21.84 -18.89 -25.13
N ARG A 437 -22.77 -19.35 -25.97
CA ARG A 437 -24.22 -19.19 -25.75
C ARG A 437 -24.71 -19.91 -24.49
N LEU A 438 -24.10 -21.06 -24.16
CA LEU A 438 -24.42 -21.82 -22.95
C LEU A 438 -24.05 -21.02 -21.70
N VAL A 439 -22.84 -20.45 -21.67
CA VAL A 439 -22.36 -19.65 -20.53
C VAL A 439 -23.16 -18.35 -20.41
N ARG A 440 -23.54 -17.70 -21.52
CA ARG A 440 -24.49 -16.57 -21.51
C ARG A 440 -25.84 -16.94 -20.87
N ALA A 441 -26.41 -18.11 -21.20
CA ALA A 441 -27.67 -18.57 -20.62
C ALA A 441 -27.57 -18.92 -19.12
N LEU A 442 -26.39 -19.35 -18.65
CA LEU A 442 -26.15 -19.71 -17.25
C LEU A 442 -25.65 -18.53 -16.39
N SER A 443 -25.13 -17.46 -16.99
CA SER A 443 -24.59 -16.28 -16.29
C SER A 443 -25.55 -15.53 -15.34
N PRO A 444 -26.90 -15.55 -15.50
CA PRO A 444 -27.79 -14.98 -14.48
C PRO A 444 -27.85 -15.83 -13.20
N PHE A 445 -27.59 -17.13 -13.30
CA PHE A 445 -27.63 -18.08 -12.17
C PHE A 445 -26.25 -18.22 -11.50
N LEU A 446 -25.19 -18.17 -12.29
CA LEU A 446 -23.80 -18.12 -11.84
C LEU A 446 -23.39 -16.65 -11.66
N ARG A 447 -23.62 -16.05 -10.48
CA ARG A 447 -23.28 -14.65 -10.16
C ARG A 447 -21.87 -14.30 -10.63
N VAL A 448 -21.76 -13.60 -11.76
CA VAL A 448 -20.47 -13.23 -12.36
C VAL A 448 -19.80 -12.17 -11.48
N GLY A 449 -18.51 -12.39 -11.16
CA GLY A 449 -17.79 -11.62 -10.14
C GLY A 449 -17.53 -10.15 -10.50
N ARG A 450 -17.07 -9.37 -9.51
CA ARG A 450 -16.68 -7.95 -9.66
C ARG A 450 -15.48 -7.71 -10.59
N PHE A 451 -14.78 -8.76 -11.03
CA PHE A 451 -13.56 -8.67 -11.83
C PHE A 451 -13.72 -9.40 -13.16
N TYR A 452 -13.38 -8.71 -14.25
CA TYR A 452 -13.43 -9.25 -15.60
C TYR A 452 -12.00 -9.35 -16.14
N THR A 453 -11.50 -10.58 -16.26
CA THR A 453 -10.19 -10.90 -16.83
C THR A 453 -10.39 -11.62 -18.16
N ARG A 454 -9.52 -11.35 -19.12
CA ARG A 454 -9.50 -12.04 -20.41
C ARG A 454 -8.06 -12.35 -20.78
N TYR A 455 -7.84 -13.57 -21.25
CA TYR A 455 -6.55 -14.06 -21.71
C TYR A 455 -6.73 -14.58 -23.14
N GLU A 456 -5.77 -14.24 -24.00
CA GLU A 456 -5.63 -14.78 -25.35
C GLU A 456 -4.18 -15.27 -25.45
N SER A 457 -3.98 -16.51 -25.87
CA SER A 457 -2.62 -17.00 -26.16
C SER A 457 -2.25 -16.57 -27.57
N GLU A 458 -1.07 -15.96 -27.72
CA GLU A 458 -0.54 -15.51 -28.99
C GLU A 458 0.97 -15.72 -29.04
N LYS A 459 1.54 -15.90 -30.24
CA LYS A 459 2.99 -16.09 -30.41
C LYS A 459 3.78 -14.78 -30.42
N GLU A 460 3.19 -13.71 -30.98
CA GLU A 460 3.80 -12.39 -31.11
C GLU A 460 2.77 -11.31 -30.75
N TRP A 461 3.18 -10.34 -29.92
CA TRP A 461 2.34 -9.21 -29.49
C TRP A 461 2.69 -7.92 -30.26
N SER A 462 2.82 -8.06 -31.58
CA SER A 462 3.16 -7.00 -32.55
C SER A 462 2.20 -7.03 -33.75
N TYR A 463 2.10 -5.89 -34.43
CA TYR A 463 1.37 -5.79 -35.71
C TYR A 463 2.28 -6.27 -36.87
N ASP A 464 1.69 -6.87 -37.91
CA ASP A 464 2.41 -7.28 -39.12
C ASP A 464 2.56 -6.07 -40.06
N ASP A 465 3.71 -5.39 -39.96
CA ASP A 465 4.01 -4.14 -40.69
C ASP A 465 4.01 -4.33 -42.21
N GLU A 466 4.41 -5.51 -42.72
CA GLU A 466 4.46 -5.78 -44.16
C GLU A 466 3.08 -5.98 -44.77
N LYS A 467 2.15 -6.58 -44.00
CA LYS A 467 0.82 -6.97 -44.50
C LYS A 467 -0.30 -6.03 -44.04
N TYR A 468 0.01 -5.02 -43.23
CA TYR A 468 -0.95 -4.09 -42.61
C TYR A 468 -2.13 -4.82 -41.95
N LYS A 469 -1.86 -5.99 -41.36
CA LYS A 469 -2.88 -6.87 -40.82
C LYS A 469 -2.87 -6.81 -39.30
N GLU A 470 -4.00 -6.38 -38.73
CA GLU A 470 -4.22 -6.44 -37.29
C GLU A 470 -4.12 -7.89 -36.76
N PRO A 471 -3.55 -8.10 -35.56
CA PRO A 471 -3.51 -9.41 -34.92
C PRO A 471 -4.91 -9.99 -34.72
N GLU A 472 -5.04 -11.33 -34.74
CA GLU A 472 -6.35 -11.97 -34.57
C GLU A 472 -6.96 -11.68 -33.19
N TRP A 473 -6.14 -11.48 -32.15
CA TRP A 473 -6.63 -11.03 -30.83
C TRP A 473 -7.29 -9.64 -30.88
N HIS A 474 -6.83 -8.73 -31.73
CA HIS A 474 -7.37 -7.37 -31.84
C HIS A 474 -8.83 -7.41 -32.31
N LYS A 475 -9.13 -8.23 -33.34
CA LYS A 475 -10.49 -8.53 -33.81
C LYS A 475 -11.37 -9.16 -32.74
N LYS A 476 -10.86 -10.17 -32.03
CA LYS A 476 -11.61 -10.87 -30.96
C LYS A 476 -12.04 -9.93 -29.81
N ILE A 477 -11.34 -8.81 -29.64
CA ILE A 477 -11.63 -7.76 -28.64
C ILE A 477 -12.60 -6.71 -29.22
N THR A 478 -12.33 -6.19 -30.43
CA THR A 478 -13.10 -5.09 -31.06
C THR A 478 -14.43 -5.50 -31.66
N GLN A 479 -14.56 -6.70 -32.24
CA GLN A 479 -15.74 -7.10 -33.03
C GLN A 479 -16.97 -7.51 -32.19
N CYS A 480 -17.02 -7.19 -30.89
CA CYS A 480 -18.16 -7.53 -30.05
C CYS A 480 -18.58 -6.33 -29.21
N GLU A 481 -19.82 -5.90 -29.44
CA GLU A 481 -20.47 -4.77 -28.77
C GLU A 481 -21.52 -5.25 -27.75
N GLU A 482 -21.49 -6.53 -27.35
CA GLU A 482 -22.40 -7.07 -26.33
C GLU A 482 -21.89 -6.75 -24.91
N PRO A 483 -22.78 -6.38 -23.97
CA PRO A 483 -22.41 -6.11 -22.57
C PRO A 483 -22.00 -7.38 -21.79
N PRO A 484 -21.15 -7.25 -20.76
CA PRO A 484 -20.63 -5.99 -20.23
C PRO A 484 -19.43 -5.45 -21.03
N ILE A 485 -19.47 -4.15 -21.31
CA ILE A 485 -18.38 -3.38 -21.95
C ILE A 485 -17.78 -2.46 -20.89
N PHE A 486 -16.46 -2.46 -20.78
CA PHE A 486 -15.74 -1.56 -19.89
C PHE A 486 -14.60 -0.85 -20.62
N ASP A 487 -14.25 0.34 -20.15
CA ASP A 487 -12.96 0.92 -20.50
C ASP A 487 -11.86 0.04 -19.87
N ALA A 488 -10.90 -0.43 -20.66
CA ALA A 488 -9.95 -1.46 -20.24
C ALA A 488 -8.51 -1.13 -20.62
N MET A 489 -7.59 -1.31 -19.67
CA MET A 489 -6.15 -1.23 -19.92
C MET A 489 -5.63 -2.61 -20.35
N ILE A 490 -5.14 -2.72 -21.59
CA ILE A 490 -4.50 -3.94 -22.08
C ILE A 490 -3.04 -3.97 -21.60
N GLN A 491 -2.67 -5.06 -20.94
CA GLN A 491 -1.32 -5.34 -20.46
C GLN A 491 -0.91 -6.76 -20.87
N VAL A 492 0.39 -6.97 -21.07
CA VAL A 492 0.99 -8.25 -21.43
C VAL A 492 2.08 -8.58 -20.42
N CYS A 493 2.02 -9.78 -19.81
CA CYS A 493 3.14 -10.33 -19.05
C CYS A 493 4.14 -10.92 -20.04
N CYS A 494 5.37 -10.43 -20.05
CA CYS A 494 6.38 -10.81 -21.04
C CYS A 494 6.98 -12.21 -20.79
N ILE A 495 6.76 -12.80 -19.60
CA ILE A 495 7.28 -14.14 -19.27
C ILE A 495 6.44 -15.23 -19.97
N PRO A 496 7.06 -16.06 -20.85
CA PRO A 496 6.34 -17.08 -21.60
C PRO A 496 5.87 -18.23 -20.69
N ASN A 497 4.74 -18.84 -21.07
CA ASN A 497 4.22 -20.07 -20.44
C ASN A 497 4.03 -19.99 -18.91
N ILE A 498 3.62 -18.83 -18.40
CA ILE A 498 3.31 -18.63 -16.97
C ILE A 498 2.15 -19.51 -16.49
N ILE A 499 1.14 -19.77 -17.34
CA ILE A 499 0.06 -20.71 -17.07
C ILE A 499 0.60 -22.15 -17.24
N SER A 500 1.18 -22.70 -16.17
CA SER A 500 1.77 -24.03 -16.15
C SER A 500 1.53 -24.75 -14.80
N PRO A 501 1.53 -26.09 -14.75
CA PRO A 501 1.36 -26.84 -13.49
C PRO A 501 2.39 -26.44 -12.43
N ASN A 502 3.65 -26.26 -12.83
CA ASN A 502 4.74 -25.88 -11.92
C ASN A 502 4.52 -24.49 -11.29
N PHE A 503 3.98 -23.54 -12.05
CA PHE A 503 3.64 -22.22 -11.54
C PHE A 503 2.51 -22.28 -10.51
N PHE A 504 1.42 -23.02 -10.78
CA PHE A 504 0.32 -23.15 -9.82
C PHE A 504 0.72 -23.94 -8.57
N SER A 505 1.55 -24.99 -8.71
CA SER A 505 2.13 -25.67 -7.54
C SER A 505 2.96 -24.70 -6.69
N ALA A 506 3.83 -23.91 -7.31
CA ALA A 506 4.64 -22.92 -6.60
C ALA A 506 3.80 -21.84 -5.90
N VAL A 507 2.71 -21.37 -6.52
CA VAL A 507 1.76 -20.43 -5.88
C VAL A 507 1.06 -21.08 -4.69
N LEU A 508 0.66 -22.36 -4.78
CA LEU A 508 0.06 -23.10 -3.66
C LEU A 508 1.06 -23.28 -2.51
N ASP A 509 2.25 -23.82 -2.79
CA ASP A 509 3.32 -24.04 -1.82
C ASP A 509 3.69 -22.73 -1.09
N ALA A 510 3.77 -21.61 -1.83
CA ALA A 510 4.01 -20.29 -1.26
C ALA A 510 2.84 -19.81 -0.38
N SER A 511 1.59 -20.04 -0.82
CA SER A 511 0.40 -19.63 -0.08
C SER A 511 0.19 -20.41 1.23
N GLU A 512 0.67 -21.65 1.31
CA GLU A 512 0.67 -22.45 2.54
C GLU A 512 1.78 -22.03 3.50
N ARG A 513 2.99 -21.73 2.99
CA ARG A 513 4.15 -21.31 3.81
C ARG A 513 3.97 -19.95 4.50
N VAL A 514 3.25 -19.03 3.87
CA VAL A 514 3.22 -17.59 4.26
C VAL A 514 2.02 -17.24 5.15
N GLN A 515 1.18 -18.20 5.56
CA GLN A 515 -0.01 -17.87 6.37
C GLN A 515 0.36 -17.20 7.71
N PRO A 516 -0.27 -16.07 8.08
CA PRO A 516 -1.52 -15.52 7.52
C PRO A 516 -1.38 -14.54 6.33
N ASP A 517 -0.17 -14.12 5.96
CA ASP A 517 0.06 -12.94 5.10
C ASP A 517 0.06 -13.20 3.58
N ALA A 518 -0.21 -14.44 3.15
CA ALA A 518 -0.19 -14.89 1.74
C ALA A 518 -1.07 -14.09 0.76
N LEU A 519 -1.88 -13.14 1.27
CA LEU A 519 -2.80 -12.32 0.49
C LEU A 519 -2.11 -11.37 -0.49
N PHE A 520 -0.84 -11.00 -0.26
CA PHE A 520 -0.12 -10.13 -1.19
C PHE A 520 0.13 -10.81 -2.56
N LEU A 521 0.30 -12.13 -2.61
CA LEU A 521 0.50 -12.88 -3.85
C LEU A 521 -0.68 -12.67 -4.82
N PHE A 522 -1.90 -12.60 -4.30
CA PHE A 522 -3.11 -12.38 -5.09
C PHE A 522 -3.39 -10.89 -5.40
N LYS A 523 -2.56 -9.96 -4.91
CA LYS A 523 -2.53 -8.57 -5.39
C LYS A 523 -1.79 -8.45 -6.73
N CYS A 524 -0.81 -9.31 -6.98
CA CYS A 524 -0.05 -9.37 -8.23
C CYS A 524 -0.98 -9.68 -9.42
N VAL A 525 -1.00 -8.81 -10.42
CA VAL A 525 -1.99 -8.88 -11.52
C VAL A 525 -1.84 -10.17 -12.35
N PRO A 526 -0.64 -10.59 -12.79
CA PRO A 526 -0.44 -11.87 -13.47
C PRO A 526 -0.90 -13.10 -12.69
N ILE A 527 -0.57 -13.19 -11.39
CA ILE A 527 -0.94 -14.35 -10.55
C ILE A 527 -2.46 -14.46 -10.47
N ARG A 528 -3.14 -13.34 -10.13
CA ARG A 528 -4.61 -13.28 -10.03
C ARG A 528 -5.28 -13.57 -11.37
N ALA A 529 -4.75 -13.05 -12.48
CA ALA A 529 -5.29 -13.29 -13.81
C ALA A 529 -5.15 -14.76 -14.24
N ALA A 530 -3.98 -15.37 -14.01
CA ALA A 530 -3.72 -16.78 -14.33
C ALA A 530 -4.66 -17.73 -13.57
N VAL A 531 -4.81 -17.54 -12.25
CA VAL A 531 -5.71 -18.34 -11.39
C VAL A 531 -7.17 -18.17 -11.80
N SER A 532 -7.59 -16.93 -12.07
CA SER A 532 -8.96 -16.63 -12.51
C SER A 532 -9.28 -17.29 -13.85
N TYR A 533 -8.36 -17.23 -14.81
CA TYR A 533 -8.55 -17.80 -16.14
C TYR A 533 -8.65 -19.33 -16.11
N THR A 534 -7.76 -20.03 -15.40
CA THR A 534 -7.77 -21.50 -15.33
C THR A 534 -8.98 -22.04 -14.58
N PHE A 535 -9.47 -21.32 -13.56
CA PHE A 535 -10.69 -21.68 -12.86
C PHE A 535 -11.92 -21.66 -13.77
N TRP A 536 -12.18 -20.53 -14.45
CA TRP A 536 -13.40 -20.33 -15.24
C TRP A 536 -13.44 -21.10 -16.57
N ASN A 537 -12.28 -21.40 -17.17
CA ASN A 537 -12.20 -22.13 -18.44
C ASN A 537 -11.95 -23.64 -18.25
N GLY A 538 -11.70 -24.11 -17.02
CA GLY A 538 -11.37 -25.50 -16.73
C GLY A 538 -12.06 -26.00 -15.47
N ALA A 539 -11.47 -25.72 -14.31
CA ALA A 539 -11.77 -26.39 -13.04
C ALA A 539 -13.28 -26.44 -12.72
N ILE A 540 -13.97 -25.30 -12.78
CA ILE A 540 -15.39 -25.23 -12.39
C ILE A 540 -16.30 -26.13 -13.25
N TRP A 541 -15.98 -26.37 -14.52
CA TRP A 541 -16.83 -27.17 -15.40
C TRP A 541 -16.69 -28.66 -15.13
N VAL A 542 -15.53 -29.11 -14.66
CA VAL A 542 -15.32 -30.49 -14.19
C VAL A 542 -16.17 -30.73 -12.95
N ASP A 543 -16.10 -29.83 -11.97
CA ASP A 543 -16.86 -29.92 -10.71
C ASP A 543 -18.38 -29.89 -10.95
N VAL A 544 -18.85 -28.95 -11.79
CA VAL A 544 -20.28 -28.84 -12.16
C VAL A 544 -20.76 -30.08 -12.90
N ALA A 545 -19.97 -30.64 -13.82
CA ALA A 545 -20.32 -31.87 -14.52
C ALA A 545 -20.36 -33.07 -13.55
N GLN A 546 -19.39 -33.20 -12.65
CA GLN A 546 -19.37 -34.25 -11.64
C GLN A 546 -20.56 -34.15 -10.67
N PHE A 547 -20.93 -32.94 -10.25
CA PHE A 547 -22.11 -32.68 -9.42
C PHE A 547 -23.39 -33.09 -10.14
N LEU A 548 -23.63 -32.62 -11.37
CA LEU A 548 -24.83 -32.96 -12.15
C LEU A 548 -24.95 -34.47 -12.42
N VAL A 549 -23.84 -35.14 -12.72
CA VAL A 549 -23.80 -36.61 -12.90
C VAL A 549 -24.07 -37.36 -11.59
N SER A 550 -23.63 -36.82 -10.44
CA SER A 550 -23.89 -37.41 -9.13
C SER A 550 -25.34 -37.22 -8.69
N VAL A 551 -25.93 -36.04 -8.92
CA VAL A 551 -27.36 -35.78 -8.74
C VAL A 551 -28.20 -36.70 -9.63
N TRP A 552 -27.81 -36.89 -10.89
CA TRP A 552 -28.50 -37.82 -11.79
C TRP A 552 -28.42 -39.27 -11.31
N GLY A 553 -27.24 -39.74 -10.87
CA GLY A 553 -27.07 -41.08 -10.32
C GLY A 553 -27.95 -41.34 -9.07
N LEU A 554 -28.05 -40.37 -8.18
CA LEU A 554 -28.95 -40.44 -7.01
C LEU A 554 -30.42 -40.31 -7.39
N GLY A 555 -30.76 -39.52 -8.41
CA GLY A 555 -32.11 -39.43 -8.97
C GLY A 555 -32.57 -40.77 -9.55
N LEU A 556 -31.71 -41.46 -10.30
CA LEU A 556 -31.97 -42.82 -10.78
C LEU A 556 -32.16 -43.80 -9.60
N LEU A 557 -31.28 -43.75 -8.59
CA LEU A 557 -31.38 -44.60 -7.39
C LEU A 557 -32.71 -44.42 -6.66
N LEU A 558 -33.17 -43.18 -6.49
CA LEU A 558 -34.46 -42.86 -5.88
C LEU A 558 -35.64 -43.36 -6.72
N VAL A 559 -35.60 -43.17 -8.04
CA VAL A 559 -36.66 -43.64 -8.96
C VAL A 559 -36.74 -45.17 -8.97
N GLU A 560 -35.61 -45.87 -9.05
CA GLU A 560 -35.61 -47.34 -9.06
C GLU A 560 -36.04 -47.91 -7.70
N THR A 561 -35.64 -47.29 -6.59
CA THR A 561 -36.11 -47.65 -5.24
C THR A 561 -37.61 -47.40 -5.06
N PHE A 562 -38.15 -46.30 -5.61
CA PHE A 562 -39.59 -46.01 -5.57
C PHE A 562 -40.40 -47.02 -6.41
N LEU A 563 -39.93 -47.36 -7.61
CA LEU A 563 -40.54 -48.39 -8.46
C LEU A 563 -40.44 -49.80 -7.85
N ALA A 564 -39.37 -50.09 -7.11
CA ALA A 564 -39.21 -51.30 -6.30
C ALA A 564 -40.22 -51.35 -5.14
N HIS A 565 -40.54 -50.19 -4.54
CA HIS A 565 -41.54 -50.05 -3.48
C HIS A 565 -42.97 -50.23 -3.98
N GLU A 566 -43.38 -49.55 -5.05
CA GLU A 566 -44.71 -49.73 -5.65
C GLU A 566 -44.96 -51.15 -6.17
N ALA A 567 -43.91 -51.87 -6.58
CA ALA A 567 -44.01 -53.24 -7.07
C ALA A 567 -44.10 -54.32 -5.96
N ALA A 568 -44.07 -53.93 -4.69
CA ALA A 568 -44.08 -54.87 -3.56
C ALA A 568 -45.46 -54.98 -2.91
N ASN A 569 -46.04 -56.19 -2.92
CA ASN A 569 -47.35 -56.46 -2.31
C ASN A 569 -47.27 -56.83 -0.82
N ASP A 570 -46.08 -57.12 -0.28
CA ASP A 570 -45.85 -57.46 1.12
C ASP A 570 -44.42 -57.05 1.56
N PRO A 571 -44.13 -56.97 2.88
CA PRO A 571 -42.83 -56.54 3.38
C PRO A 571 -41.63 -57.39 2.93
N LYS A 572 -41.83 -58.71 2.69
CA LYS A 572 -40.73 -59.58 2.23
C LYS A 572 -40.42 -59.39 0.75
N THR A 573 -41.44 -59.17 -0.08
CA THR A 573 -41.23 -58.76 -1.48
C THR A 573 -40.59 -57.37 -1.54
N LEU A 574 -40.91 -56.47 -0.60
CA LEU A 574 -40.27 -55.15 -0.52
C LEU A 574 -38.77 -55.24 -0.23
N GLU A 575 -38.36 -56.01 0.79
CA GLU A 575 -36.94 -56.19 1.11
C GLU A 575 -36.16 -56.80 -0.07
N ASN A 576 -36.73 -57.82 -0.72
CA ASN A 576 -36.15 -58.46 -1.91
C ASN A 576 -36.12 -57.54 -3.15
N ASN A 577 -37.08 -56.64 -3.32
CA ASN A 577 -37.09 -55.70 -4.43
C ASN A 577 -36.08 -54.57 -4.23
N ILE A 578 -35.89 -54.09 -3.00
CA ILE A 578 -34.91 -53.04 -2.67
C ILE A 578 -33.48 -53.58 -2.76
N SER A 579 -33.22 -54.81 -2.29
CA SER A 579 -31.88 -55.42 -2.39
C SER A 579 -31.41 -55.58 -3.85
N ARG A 580 -32.34 -55.64 -4.80
CA ARG A 580 -32.09 -55.81 -6.24
C ARG A 580 -31.70 -54.53 -6.98
N VAL A 581 -31.85 -53.35 -6.37
CA VAL A 581 -31.53 -52.06 -7.02
C VAL A 581 -30.03 -51.92 -7.34
N PHE A 582 -29.18 -52.68 -6.67
CA PHE A 582 -27.73 -52.75 -6.92
C PHE A 582 -27.30 -53.97 -7.74
N GLU A 583 -28.21 -54.81 -8.25
CA GLU A 583 -27.88 -55.92 -9.17
C GLU A 583 -27.56 -55.39 -10.58
N PRO A 584 -26.36 -55.64 -11.15
CA PRO A 584 -26.02 -55.20 -12.50
C PRO A 584 -26.77 -55.97 -13.59
N SER A 585 -27.20 -55.29 -14.66
CA SER A 585 -28.17 -55.87 -15.62
C SER A 585 -27.63 -57.02 -16.47
N PHE A 586 -26.31 -57.18 -16.54
CA PHE A 586 -25.62 -58.24 -17.27
C PHE A 586 -25.47 -59.55 -16.49
N ILE A 587 -25.76 -59.59 -15.18
CA ILE A 587 -25.66 -60.80 -14.36
C ILE A 587 -26.97 -61.61 -14.39
N THR A 588 -28.13 -60.94 -14.42
CA THR A 588 -29.45 -61.60 -14.29
C THR A 588 -30.29 -61.53 -15.58
N GLN A 589 -30.18 -62.57 -16.43
CA GLN A 589 -30.90 -62.66 -17.72
C GLN A 589 -32.44 -62.59 -17.64
N VAL A 590 -33.03 -62.70 -16.44
CA VAL A 590 -34.49 -62.84 -16.24
C VAL A 590 -35.19 -61.50 -15.96
N TYR A 591 -34.51 -60.49 -15.39
CA TYR A 591 -35.11 -59.20 -15.05
C TYR A 591 -34.20 -58.02 -15.38
N LYS A 592 -34.42 -57.41 -16.56
CA LYS A 592 -33.73 -56.19 -17.01
C LYS A 592 -34.17 -54.95 -16.22
N ARG A 593 -33.74 -54.79 -14.96
CA ARG A 593 -34.05 -53.60 -14.14
C ARG A 593 -32.85 -52.81 -13.61
N GLY A 594 -31.67 -53.42 -13.46
CA GLY A 594 -30.47 -52.84 -12.83
C GLY A 594 -29.77 -51.68 -13.56
N VAL A 595 -30.52 -50.65 -13.96
CA VAL A 595 -30.00 -49.48 -14.69
C VAL A 595 -29.15 -48.61 -13.77
N VAL A 596 -29.51 -48.51 -12.49
CA VAL A 596 -28.74 -47.77 -11.47
C VAL A 596 -27.37 -48.40 -11.22
N ALA A 597 -27.31 -49.72 -11.06
CA ALA A 597 -26.06 -50.45 -10.81
C ALA A 597 -25.06 -50.27 -11.97
N ASP A 598 -25.53 -50.45 -13.21
CA ASP A 598 -24.71 -50.26 -14.42
C ASP A 598 -24.17 -48.82 -14.53
N TRP A 599 -24.99 -47.80 -14.21
CA TRP A 599 -24.58 -46.40 -14.21
C TRP A 599 -23.51 -46.10 -13.15
N ILE A 600 -23.69 -46.63 -11.93
CA ILE A 600 -22.75 -46.45 -10.81
C ILE A 600 -21.38 -47.08 -11.15
N ILE A 601 -21.37 -48.29 -11.74
CA ILE A 601 -20.16 -48.97 -12.21
C ILE A 601 -19.48 -48.15 -13.32
N ALA A 602 -20.23 -47.72 -14.34
CA ALA A 602 -19.69 -46.94 -15.45
C ALA A 602 -19.06 -45.62 -14.97
N LYS A 603 -19.68 -44.93 -14.01
CA LYS A 603 -19.11 -43.72 -13.40
C LYS A 603 -17.83 -44.01 -12.62
N GLY A 604 -17.77 -45.12 -11.88
CA GLY A 604 -16.55 -45.56 -11.19
C GLY A 604 -15.38 -45.79 -12.16
N ILE A 605 -15.62 -46.43 -13.30
CA ILE A 605 -14.62 -46.65 -14.35
C ILE A 605 -14.10 -45.32 -14.92
N VAL A 606 -15.01 -44.37 -15.21
CA VAL A 606 -14.63 -43.03 -15.70
C VAL A 606 -13.78 -42.29 -14.68
N ASP A 607 -14.12 -42.36 -13.40
CA ASP A 607 -13.34 -41.74 -12.33
C ASP A 607 -11.95 -42.36 -12.18
N LEU A 608 -11.85 -43.70 -12.29
CA LEU A 608 -10.55 -44.39 -12.26
C LEU A 608 -9.66 -44.00 -13.44
N LEU A 609 -10.23 -43.78 -14.63
CA LEU A 609 -9.48 -43.31 -15.81
C LEU A 609 -8.96 -41.88 -15.62
N LEU A 610 -9.70 -41.01 -14.91
CA LEU A 610 -9.23 -39.66 -14.56
C LEU A 610 -8.08 -39.71 -13.55
N GLU A 611 -8.16 -40.55 -12.52
CA GLU A 611 -7.06 -40.77 -11.56
C GLU A 611 -5.79 -41.30 -12.25
N VAL A 612 -5.93 -42.25 -13.19
CA VAL A 612 -4.80 -42.75 -13.99
C VAL A 612 -4.18 -41.64 -14.86
N ALA A 613 -5.00 -40.76 -15.45
CA ALA A 613 -4.51 -39.62 -16.22
C ALA A 613 -3.78 -38.60 -15.32
N GLN A 614 -4.28 -38.35 -14.10
CA GLN A 614 -3.64 -37.47 -13.13
C GLN A 614 -2.28 -38.04 -12.65
N PHE A 615 -2.22 -39.33 -12.35
CA PHE A 615 -0.96 -40.02 -12.00
C PHE A 615 0.04 -39.99 -13.16
N TRP A 616 -0.40 -40.21 -14.40
CA TRP A 616 0.47 -40.06 -15.58
C TRP A 616 1.00 -38.63 -15.73
N GLY A 617 0.15 -37.63 -15.44
CA GLY A 617 0.55 -36.22 -15.41
C GLY A 617 1.69 -35.93 -14.41
N THR A 618 1.61 -36.46 -13.18
CA THR A 618 2.68 -36.26 -12.18
C THR A 618 3.97 -36.99 -12.56
N MET A 619 3.89 -38.13 -13.24
CA MET A 619 5.07 -38.80 -13.81
C MET A 619 5.74 -37.96 -14.91
N VAL A 620 4.98 -37.33 -15.81
CA VAL A 620 5.50 -36.45 -16.87
C VAL A 620 6.17 -35.18 -16.30
N ILE A 621 5.70 -34.70 -15.15
CA ILE A 621 6.31 -33.56 -14.43
C ILE A 621 7.62 -33.96 -13.70
N GLY A 622 7.89 -35.26 -13.55
CA GLY A 622 9.08 -35.80 -12.87
C GLY A 622 8.91 -35.98 -11.36
N GLU A 623 7.70 -35.82 -10.82
CA GLU A 623 7.41 -35.89 -9.38
C GLU A 623 6.34 -36.95 -9.07
N PRO A 624 6.58 -38.26 -9.33
CA PRO A 624 5.55 -39.30 -9.18
C PRO A 624 5.03 -39.43 -7.74
N MET A 625 5.86 -39.16 -6.73
CA MET A 625 5.47 -39.19 -5.31
C MET A 625 4.48 -38.08 -4.94
N SER A 626 4.38 -37.00 -5.72
CA SER A 626 3.42 -35.91 -5.48
C SER A 626 1.95 -36.36 -5.58
N TYR A 627 1.69 -37.47 -6.29
CA TYR A 627 0.34 -38.04 -6.41
C TYR A 627 -0.11 -38.78 -5.14
N MET A 628 0.80 -39.29 -4.31
CA MET A 628 0.46 -40.11 -3.12
C MET A 628 -0.03 -39.28 -1.92
N ARG A 629 -0.74 -38.17 -2.17
CA ARG A 629 -1.38 -37.34 -1.14
C ARG A 629 -2.65 -38.02 -0.61
N PRO A 630 -3.03 -37.81 0.66
CA PRO A 630 -4.23 -38.42 1.25
C PRO A 630 -5.53 -38.14 0.50
N GLY A 631 -5.64 -37.00 -0.21
CA GLY A 631 -6.78 -36.67 -1.08
C GLY A 631 -6.89 -37.63 -2.28
N ASN A 632 -5.86 -37.70 -3.12
CA ASN A 632 -5.88 -38.57 -4.31
C ASN A 632 -6.06 -40.06 -3.94
N LEU A 633 -5.52 -40.51 -2.80
CA LEU A 633 -5.75 -41.87 -2.30
C LEU A 633 -7.23 -42.11 -1.95
N TRP A 634 -7.92 -41.09 -1.45
CA TRP A 634 -9.34 -41.13 -1.14
C TRP A 634 -10.20 -41.12 -2.42
N ASP A 635 -9.81 -40.36 -3.45
CA ASP A 635 -10.51 -40.35 -4.74
C ASP A 635 -10.26 -41.62 -5.57
N LEU A 636 -9.08 -42.25 -5.43
CA LEU A 636 -8.82 -43.61 -5.91
C LEU A 636 -9.71 -44.66 -5.22
N LEU A 637 -9.93 -44.57 -3.90
CA LEU A 637 -10.88 -45.45 -3.20
C LEU A 637 -12.32 -45.24 -3.69
N ARG A 638 -12.71 -43.99 -3.99
CA ARG A 638 -14.03 -43.62 -4.49
C ARG A 638 -14.32 -44.05 -5.92
N SER A 639 -13.31 -44.22 -6.75
CA SER A 639 -13.45 -44.78 -8.10
C SER A 639 -13.51 -46.31 -8.07
N ILE A 640 -12.71 -46.97 -7.22
CA ILE A 640 -12.66 -48.44 -7.11
C ILE A 640 -13.91 -49.04 -6.47
N LEU A 641 -14.42 -48.48 -5.36
CA LEU A 641 -15.55 -49.07 -4.62
C LEU A 641 -16.83 -49.27 -5.47
N PRO A 642 -17.28 -48.31 -6.30
CA PRO A 642 -18.38 -48.51 -7.26
C PRO A 642 -18.14 -49.63 -8.28
N ILE A 643 -16.89 -49.84 -8.73
CA ILE A 643 -16.54 -50.88 -9.71
C ILE A 643 -16.68 -52.28 -9.10
N LEU A 644 -16.45 -52.43 -7.78
CA LEU A 644 -16.57 -53.72 -7.09
C LEU A 644 -17.99 -54.32 -7.09
N LEU A 645 -19.03 -53.56 -7.45
CA LEU A 645 -20.37 -54.10 -7.71
C LEU A 645 -20.37 -55.17 -8.81
N LEU A 646 -19.39 -55.16 -9.73
CA LEU A 646 -19.18 -56.22 -10.74
C LEU A 646 -19.02 -57.62 -10.13
N TRP A 647 -18.48 -57.71 -8.89
CA TRP A 647 -18.16 -58.98 -8.23
C TRP A 647 -18.85 -59.18 -6.88
N GLN A 648 -19.28 -58.12 -6.19
CA GLN A 648 -19.84 -58.18 -4.83
C GLN A 648 -21.15 -57.40 -4.67
N TYR A 649 -22.04 -57.44 -5.67
CA TYR A 649 -23.31 -56.71 -5.67
C TYR A 649 -24.20 -57.02 -4.44
N ASP A 650 -24.21 -58.26 -3.93
CA ASP A 650 -24.99 -58.69 -2.75
C ASP A 650 -24.46 -58.15 -1.40
N SER A 651 -23.30 -57.49 -1.38
CA SER A 651 -22.69 -57.01 -0.14
C SER A 651 -23.38 -55.73 0.38
N ARG A 652 -24.27 -55.88 1.38
CA ARG A 652 -24.92 -54.75 2.08
C ARG A 652 -23.92 -53.71 2.60
N VAL A 653 -22.71 -54.13 2.96
CA VAL A 653 -21.62 -53.23 3.40
C VAL A 653 -21.12 -52.37 2.22
N LEU A 654 -20.85 -52.99 1.07
CA LEU A 654 -20.41 -52.27 -0.14
C LEU A 654 -21.49 -51.29 -0.65
N GLN A 655 -22.75 -51.74 -0.70
CA GLN A 655 -23.89 -50.90 -1.05
C GLN A 655 -23.99 -49.66 -0.13
N THR A 656 -23.82 -49.84 1.18
CA THR A 656 -23.84 -48.74 2.16
C THR A 656 -22.70 -47.75 1.92
N PHE A 657 -21.47 -48.22 1.65
CA PHE A 657 -20.35 -47.34 1.32
C PHE A 657 -20.55 -46.57 0.01
N ILE A 658 -21.14 -47.20 -1.02
CA ILE A 658 -21.44 -46.53 -2.29
C ILE A 658 -22.46 -45.41 -2.10
N VAL A 659 -23.53 -45.67 -1.34
CA VAL A 659 -24.51 -44.64 -0.96
C VAL A 659 -23.80 -43.50 -0.21
N LEU A 660 -22.99 -43.79 0.81
CA LEU A 660 -22.22 -42.78 1.55
C LEU A 660 -21.26 -41.98 0.65
N ILE A 661 -20.61 -42.61 -0.34
CA ILE A 661 -19.74 -41.93 -1.31
C ILE A 661 -20.54 -40.95 -2.17
N TYR A 662 -21.70 -41.34 -2.68
CA TYR A 662 -22.55 -40.43 -3.49
C TYR A 662 -23.15 -39.29 -2.65
N TRP A 663 -23.52 -39.54 -1.38
CA TRP A 663 -23.92 -38.48 -0.45
C TRP A 663 -22.77 -37.53 -0.12
N MET A 664 -21.56 -38.05 0.13
CA MET A 664 -20.36 -37.22 0.30
C MET A 664 -20.04 -36.42 -0.96
N ARG A 665 -20.21 -36.98 -2.17
CA ARG A 665 -20.04 -36.26 -3.44
C ARG A 665 -21.06 -35.11 -3.62
N LEU A 666 -22.29 -35.24 -3.13
CA LEU A 666 -23.22 -34.10 -3.08
C LEU A 666 -22.77 -33.02 -2.09
N LEU A 667 -22.32 -33.42 -0.89
CA LEU A 667 -21.76 -32.51 0.10
C LEU A 667 -20.49 -31.82 -0.42
N GLU A 668 -19.69 -32.50 -1.25
CA GLU A 668 -18.47 -31.97 -1.86
C GLU A 668 -18.73 -31.10 -3.09
N GLY A 669 -19.73 -31.40 -3.93
CA GLY A 669 -20.15 -30.45 -4.97
C GLY A 669 -20.60 -29.10 -4.40
N VAL A 670 -21.05 -29.09 -3.13
CA VAL A 670 -21.34 -27.87 -2.37
C VAL A 670 -20.06 -27.30 -1.71
N THR A 671 -19.22 -28.12 -1.07
CA THR A 671 -18.07 -27.66 -0.24
C THR A 671 -16.70 -27.56 -0.94
N TYR A 672 -16.49 -28.13 -2.13
CA TYR A 672 -15.27 -27.90 -2.92
C TYR A 672 -15.29 -26.54 -3.61
N SER A 673 -16.48 -26.09 -4.03
CA SER A 673 -16.71 -24.68 -4.40
C SER A 673 -16.36 -23.74 -3.24
N GLU A 674 -16.53 -24.21 -2.00
CA GLU A 674 -16.18 -23.51 -0.77
C GLU A 674 -14.70 -23.68 -0.37
N ARG A 675 -13.98 -24.70 -0.84
CA ARG A 675 -12.52 -24.90 -0.64
C ARG A 675 -11.66 -24.09 -1.60
N ILE A 676 -11.98 -24.12 -2.90
CA ILE A 676 -11.38 -23.17 -3.87
C ILE A 676 -11.95 -21.77 -3.60
N GLY A 677 -13.23 -21.69 -3.20
CA GLY A 677 -13.81 -20.53 -2.55
C GLY A 677 -13.12 -20.11 -1.25
N HIS A 678 -12.32 -20.99 -0.60
CA HIS A 678 -11.53 -20.70 0.60
C HIS A 678 -10.14 -20.16 0.27
N ALA A 679 -9.51 -20.69 -0.78
CA ALA A 679 -8.35 -20.06 -1.42
C ALA A 679 -8.73 -18.66 -1.98
N LEU A 680 -10.00 -18.48 -2.37
CA LEU A 680 -10.62 -17.21 -2.72
C LEU A 680 -11.35 -16.51 -1.54
N LEU A 681 -11.38 -17.06 -0.31
CA LEU A 681 -12.10 -16.42 0.81
C LEU A 681 -11.42 -15.15 1.33
N PRO A 682 -10.15 -14.84 1.08
CA PRO A 682 -9.65 -13.48 1.27
C PRO A 682 -10.37 -12.44 0.39
N LEU A 683 -10.88 -12.85 -0.79
CA LEU A 683 -11.76 -12.02 -1.62
C LEU A 683 -13.23 -12.08 -1.18
N HIS A 684 -13.67 -13.15 -0.50
CA HIS A 684 -15.07 -13.30 -0.09
C HIS A 684 -15.39 -12.80 1.34
N LYS A 685 -14.46 -12.88 2.30
CA LYS A 685 -14.58 -12.23 3.63
C LYS A 685 -14.63 -10.71 3.55
N LEU A 686 -14.05 -10.15 2.49
CA LEU A 686 -14.17 -8.73 2.10
C LEU A 686 -15.54 -8.37 1.49
N ALA A 687 -16.45 -9.35 1.35
CA ALA A 687 -17.79 -9.17 0.77
C ALA A 687 -18.94 -9.74 1.63
N SER A 688 -18.65 -10.56 2.64
CA SER A 688 -19.66 -11.15 3.54
C SER A 688 -19.87 -10.39 4.86
N GLY A 689 -19.12 -9.31 5.11
CA GLY A 689 -19.34 -8.42 6.25
C GLY A 689 -20.57 -7.51 6.15
N LEU A 690 -21.28 -7.51 5.01
CA LEU A 690 -22.34 -6.55 4.71
C LEU A 690 -23.75 -7.16 4.70
N MET A 691 -24.47 -6.91 5.80
CA MET A 691 -25.94 -6.89 5.99
C MET A 691 -26.70 -8.23 6.19
N PRO A 692 -27.88 -8.21 6.86
CA PRO A 692 -28.26 -7.39 8.03
C PRO A 692 -29.01 -8.16 9.14
N ALA A 693 -28.91 -7.74 10.40
CA ALA A 693 -29.84 -8.12 11.47
C ALA A 693 -29.95 -7.01 12.53
N GLY A 694 -31.19 -6.62 12.88
CA GLY A 694 -31.46 -5.58 13.89
C GLY A 694 -31.44 -6.09 15.33
N GLU A 695 -31.37 -5.17 16.29
CA GLU A 695 -31.46 -5.45 17.74
C GLU A 695 -32.76 -6.18 18.14
N PRO A 696 -32.78 -6.87 19.30
CA PRO A 696 -33.22 -6.17 20.52
C PRO A 696 -32.44 -6.48 21.81
N ARG A 697 -31.80 -5.42 22.36
CA ARG A 697 -31.80 -4.93 23.76
C ARG A 697 -31.67 -5.88 25.00
N ASN A 698 -30.88 -5.34 25.96
CA ASN A 698 -30.86 -5.56 27.43
C ASN A 698 -30.23 -6.89 27.93
N PHE A 699 -29.17 -6.87 28.75
CA PHE A 699 -29.26 -6.54 30.19
C PHE A 699 -27.89 -6.18 30.84
N ARG A 700 -27.91 -5.37 31.91
CA ARG A 700 -26.73 -5.05 32.75
C ARG A 700 -26.46 -6.15 33.80
N PRO A 701 -25.20 -6.46 34.16
CA PRO A 701 -24.90 -7.21 35.39
C PRO A 701 -24.77 -6.29 36.61
N LYS A 702 -25.53 -6.57 37.68
CA LYS A 702 -25.26 -6.06 39.04
C LYS A 702 -24.55 -7.15 39.87
N LYS A 703 -23.73 -6.72 40.84
CA LYS A 703 -22.94 -7.54 41.76
C LYS A 703 -23.77 -8.63 42.49
N GLY A 704 -23.25 -9.85 42.63
CA GLY A 704 -23.86 -10.89 43.50
C GLY A 704 -23.10 -12.24 43.61
N LYS A 705 -22.49 -12.48 44.78
CA LYS A 705 -21.81 -13.69 45.31
C LYS A 705 -22.19 -15.11 44.78
N ARG A 706 -21.14 -15.88 44.46
CA ARG A 706 -20.75 -17.22 44.99
C ARG A 706 -21.78 -18.38 45.04
N MET A 707 -21.55 -19.44 44.24
CA MET A 707 -21.30 -20.82 44.71
C MET A 707 -20.83 -21.77 43.57
N GLU A 708 -20.17 -22.86 43.95
CA GLU A 708 -19.65 -23.93 43.08
C GLU A 708 -20.75 -24.95 42.72
N LYS A 709 -20.70 -25.58 41.53
CA LYS A 709 -20.19 -26.97 41.33
C LYS A 709 -20.48 -27.54 39.93
N ASP A 710 -19.56 -28.41 39.52
CA ASP A 710 -19.68 -29.56 38.60
C ASP A 710 -20.32 -29.41 37.19
N GLY A 711 -19.57 -29.87 36.18
CA GLY A 711 -20.17 -30.63 35.06
C GLY A 711 -19.96 -30.10 33.65
N LYS A 712 -19.05 -30.75 32.91
CA LYS A 712 -19.02 -30.95 31.44
C LYS A 712 -19.29 -29.75 30.50
N VAL A 713 -18.27 -29.40 29.71
CA VAL A 713 -18.45 -28.66 28.45
C VAL A 713 -18.73 -29.65 27.32
N GLU A 714 -19.99 -29.78 26.91
CA GLU A 714 -20.37 -30.38 25.62
C GLU A 714 -20.63 -29.26 24.60
N TYR A 715 -19.82 -29.18 23.54
CA TYR A 715 -20.08 -28.32 22.40
C TYR A 715 -21.13 -28.96 21.48
N LEU A 716 -22.41 -28.66 21.73
CA LEU A 716 -23.50 -29.05 20.84
C LEU A 716 -23.61 -28.07 19.65
N LEU A 717 -23.08 -28.49 18.50
CA LEU A 717 -23.34 -27.89 17.20
C LEU A 717 -24.83 -28.02 16.84
N HIS A 718 -25.58 -26.92 16.95
CA HIS A 718 -26.95 -26.83 16.43
C HIS A 718 -27.03 -25.87 15.24
N HIS A 719 -26.61 -26.34 14.07
CA HIS A 719 -27.07 -25.77 12.80
C HIS A 719 -28.52 -26.21 12.54
N GLN A 720 -29.42 -25.27 12.28
CA GLN A 720 -30.77 -25.53 11.72
C GLN A 720 -30.85 -24.92 10.31
N PRO A 721 -31.20 -25.70 9.26
CA PRO A 721 -31.13 -25.25 7.88
C PRO A 721 -32.48 -24.73 7.36
N HIS A 722 -32.66 -23.41 7.27
CA HIS A 722 -33.88 -22.82 6.72
C HIS A 722 -33.69 -22.02 5.42
N ALA A 723 -32.46 -21.70 5.02
CA ALA A 723 -32.18 -21.07 3.71
C ALA A 723 -32.06 -22.08 2.55
N MET A 724 -31.59 -23.31 2.80
CA MET A 724 -31.30 -24.29 1.73
C MET A 724 -32.52 -25.02 1.15
N LEU A 725 -33.66 -25.03 1.85
CA LEU A 725 -34.87 -25.72 1.38
C LEU A 725 -35.64 -24.97 0.28
N CYS A 726 -35.43 -23.66 0.13
CA CYS A 726 -36.17 -22.86 -0.87
C CYS A 726 -35.66 -23.04 -2.30
N ILE A 727 -34.39 -23.42 -2.50
CA ILE A 727 -33.79 -23.56 -3.84
C ILE A 727 -34.21 -24.89 -4.50
N ALA A 728 -34.37 -25.96 -3.72
CA ALA A 728 -34.86 -27.24 -4.21
C ALA A 728 -36.36 -27.23 -4.62
N ALA A 729 -37.14 -26.27 -4.10
CA ALA A 729 -38.58 -26.18 -4.33
C ALA A 729 -38.98 -25.40 -5.59
N LEU A 730 -38.07 -24.63 -6.20
CA LEU A 730 -38.37 -23.67 -7.28
C LEU A 730 -38.32 -24.22 -8.72
N LEU A 731 -38.10 -25.53 -8.91
CA LEU A 731 -38.08 -26.18 -10.22
C LEU A 731 -39.36 -26.96 -10.57
N ALA A 732 -40.48 -26.67 -9.90
CA ALA A 732 -41.79 -27.27 -10.19
C ALA A 732 -42.93 -26.23 -10.30
N LEU A 733 -43.58 -26.23 -11.48
CA LEU A 733 -44.78 -25.49 -11.93
C LEU A 733 -44.65 -24.01 -12.37
N PRO A 734 -45.10 -23.69 -13.61
CA PRO A 734 -45.47 -22.35 -14.05
C PRO A 734 -46.99 -22.08 -13.90
N LEU A 735 -47.41 -20.83 -14.20
CA LEU A 735 -48.78 -20.26 -14.25
C LEU A 735 -49.38 -19.75 -12.91
N VAL A 736 -49.35 -18.41 -12.72
CA VAL A 736 -50.52 -17.48 -12.71
C VAL A 736 -50.02 -16.04 -12.50
N LEU A 737 -50.73 -15.05 -13.04
CA LEU A 737 -50.35 -13.64 -13.17
C LEU A 737 -50.56 -12.79 -11.89
N GLY A 738 -49.77 -11.71 -11.74
CA GLY A 738 -50.32 -10.40 -11.37
C GLY A 738 -49.61 -9.57 -10.29
N ALA A 739 -49.03 -8.43 -10.71
CA ALA A 739 -48.56 -7.28 -9.90
C ALA A 739 -47.35 -7.53 -8.95
N CYS A 740 -46.39 -6.61 -8.74
CA CYS A 740 -46.23 -5.23 -9.22
C CYS A 740 -44.90 -5.03 -9.99
N TYR A 741 -44.79 -3.88 -10.66
CA TYR A 741 -43.62 -3.42 -11.42
C TYR A 741 -43.22 -2.04 -10.88
N ASP A 742 -42.00 -1.88 -10.37
CA ASP A 742 -41.09 -0.73 -10.58
C ASP A 742 -39.90 -0.72 -9.59
N ASP A 743 -38.87 0.05 -9.95
CA ASP A 743 -37.67 0.43 -9.18
C ASP A 743 -36.66 -0.68 -8.77
N CYS A 744 -35.78 -1.04 -9.71
CA CYS A 744 -34.33 -1.17 -9.41
C CYS A 744 -33.43 -1.23 -10.68
N GLU A 745 -33.29 -0.11 -11.39
CA GLU A 745 -32.32 0.02 -12.49
C GLU A 745 -31.47 1.30 -12.32
N LYS A 746 -30.49 1.27 -11.39
CA LYS A 746 -29.48 2.34 -11.16
C LYS A 746 -28.36 1.97 -10.15
N SER A 747 -27.68 0.84 -10.34
CA SER A 747 -26.40 0.58 -9.65
C SER A 747 -25.53 -0.40 -10.42
N GLY A 748 -24.66 0.11 -11.30
CA GLY A 748 -23.86 -0.73 -12.21
C GLY A 748 -22.63 -0.08 -12.84
N SER A 749 -22.28 1.16 -12.47
CA SER A 749 -21.18 1.88 -13.10
C SER A 749 -20.52 2.86 -12.11
N ASN A 750 -19.55 2.39 -11.30
CA ASN A 750 -18.60 3.23 -10.54
C ASN A 750 -17.44 2.43 -9.90
N LEU A 751 -17.05 1.25 -10.42
CA LEU A 751 -16.10 0.32 -9.76
C LEU A 751 -14.83 -0.03 -10.57
N LEU A 752 -14.48 0.75 -11.60
CA LEU A 752 -13.29 0.55 -12.44
C LEU A 752 -12.43 1.82 -12.62
N GLN A 753 -12.20 2.56 -11.53
CA GLN A 753 -11.11 3.53 -11.46
C GLN A 753 -10.25 3.25 -10.24
N SER A 754 -9.23 2.39 -10.38
CA SER A 754 -8.22 2.26 -9.33
C SER A 754 -6.84 1.78 -9.84
N HIS A 755 -5.79 2.50 -9.42
CA HIS A 755 -4.39 2.08 -9.35
C HIS A 755 -3.57 1.88 -10.64
N ALA A 756 -3.45 2.94 -11.44
CA ALA A 756 -2.11 3.38 -11.83
C ALA A 756 -1.64 4.41 -10.79
N ARG A 757 -0.42 4.30 -10.22
CA ARG A 757 0.21 5.38 -9.44
C ARG A 757 0.43 6.56 -10.39
N ARG A 758 -0.54 7.48 -10.46
CA ARG A 758 -0.32 8.81 -11.02
C ARG A 758 0.62 9.54 -10.07
N VAL A 759 1.61 10.25 -10.61
CA VAL A 759 2.26 11.34 -9.88
C VAL A 759 1.14 12.26 -9.39
N GLU A 760 0.99 12.43 -8.09
CA GLU A 760 -0.10 13.22 -7.55
C GLU A 760 0.11 14.70 -7.91
N PRO A 761 -0.83 15.34 -8.63
CA PRO A 761 -0.67 16.74 -8.96
C PRO A 761 -0.87 17.56 -7.68
N LYS A 762 0.19 18.25 -7.22
CA LYS A 762 0.15 19.20 -6.11
C LYS A 762 -1.02 20.17 -6.31
N TYR A 763 -2.02 20.12 -5.43
CA TYR A 763 -3.13 21.06 -5.44
C TYR A 763 -2.64 22.42 -4.94
N PHE A 764 -3.22 23.51 -5.45
CA PHE A 764 -2.92 24.84 -4.92
C PHE A 764 -3.51 25.03 -3.51
N TRP A 765 -4.74 24.56 -3.28
CA TRP A 765 -5.42 24.70 -2.00
C TRP A 765 -6.26 23.45 -1.67
N GLN A 766 -5.67 22.45 -1.03
CA GLN A 766 -6.24 21.13 -0.83
C GLN A 766 -7.46 21.11 0.12
N SER A 767 -7.52 22.00 1.10
CA SER A 767 -8.59 22.04 2.10
C SER A 767 -9.04 23.46 2.38
N GLY A 768 -10.13 23.62 3.13
CA GLY A 768 -10.52 24.92 3.70
C GLY A 768 -9.46 25.62 4.55
N ARG A 769 -8.34 24.96 4.90
CA ARG A 769 -7.19 25.57 5.58
C ARG A 769 -5.87 25.41 4.79
N GLY A 770 -5.94 25.20 3.47
CA GLY A 770 -4.77 25.07 2.60
C GLY A 770 -4.17 23.67 2.56
N ASN A 771 -2.84 23.58 2.40
CA ASN A 771 -2.11 22.34 2.18
C ASN A 771 -1.35 21.89 3.43
N PHE A 772 -1.27 20.58 3.67
CA PHE A 772 -0.28 20.01 4.58
C PHE A 772 1.13 20.05 3.93
N PRO A 773 2.22 20.33 4.68
CA PRO A 773 2.30 20.62 6.12
C PRO A 773 2.05 22.08 6.52
N ASN A 774 2.02 23.02 5.56
CA ASN A 774 1.95 24.45 5.83
C ASN A 774 0.50 24.98 5.74
N PHE A 775 -0.33 24.64 6.73
CA PHE A 775 -1.71 25.13 6.78
C PHE A 775 -1.77 26.66 6.87
N ALA A 776 -2.79 27.24 6.22
CA ALA A 776 -3.05 28.67 6.14
C ALA A 776 -1.92 29.52 5.54
N VAL A 777 -0.96 28.90 4.84
CA VAL A 777 0.13 29.58 4.13
C VAL A 777 0.15 29.12 2.67
N SER A 778 0.44 30.04 1.76
CA SER A 778 0.72 29.73 0.35
C SER A 778 2.13 30.15 -0.04
N GLU A 779 2.71 29.43 -1.00
CA GLU A 779 3.88 29.90 -1.76
C GLU A 779 3.46 30.91 -2.84
N GLU A 780 2.17 30.93 -3.20
CA GLU A 780 1.58 31.84 -4.17
C GLU A 780 1.40 33.24 -3.59
N ILE A 781 1.65 34.27 -4.42
CA ILE A 781 1.44 35.67 -4.06
C ILE A 781 0.02 36.08 -4.45
N GLY A 782 -0.79 36.58 -3.51
CA GLY A 782 -2.13 37.11 -3.79
C GLY A 782 -2.12 38.60 -4.15
N PRO A 783 -3.10 39.11 -4.92
CA PRO A 783 -3.16 40.53 -5.27
C PRO A 783 -3.51 41.40 -4.06
N PHE A 784 -2.59 42.29 -3.67
CA PHE A 784 -2.80 43.23 -2.57
C PHE A 784 -3.98 44.19 -2.81
N LEU A 785 -4.07 44.84 -3.97
CA LEU A 785 -5.11 45.85 -4.28
C LEU A 785 -6.45 45.20 -4.66
N LEU A 786 -7.23 44.77 -3.65
CA LEU A 786 -8.47 43.99 -3.80
C LEU A 786 -9.53 44.69 -4.68
N ASN A 787 -9.77 45.99 -4.46
CA ASN A 787 -10.72 46.79 -5.27
C ASN A 787 -10.39 46.85 -6.78
N GLN A 788 -9.13 46.63 -7.17
CA GLN A 788 -8.69 46.67 -8.58
C GLN A 788 -8.51 45.26 -9.18
N SER A 789 -8.41 44.23 -8.33
CA SER A 789 -8.08 42.86 -8.74
C SER A 789 -9.29 41.93 -8.85
N LEU A 790 -10.47 42.30 -8.35
CA LEU A 790 -11.70 41.52 -8.54
C LEU A 790 -11.92 41.20 -10.04
N LYS A 791 -12.03 39.92 -10.39
CA LYS A 791 -12.30 39.47 -11.78
C LYS A 791 -13.70 38.93 -11.96
N TRP A 792 -14.18 38.14 -11.00
CA TRP A 792 -15.52 37.59 -11.03
C TRP A 792 -16.03 37.31 -9.62
N SER A 793 -17.35 37.24 -9.49
CA SER A 793 -18.04 36.82 -8.28
C SER A 793 -19.24 35.96 -8.63
N TRP A 794 -19.62 35.05 -7.73
CA TRP A 794 -20.80 34.21 -7.86
C TRP A 794 -21.67 34.31 -6.61
N HIS A 795 -22.97 34.51 -6.80
CA HIS A 795 -23.99 34.30 -5.79
C HIS A 795 -25.08 33.40 -6.39
N HIS A 796 -25.96 32.85 -5.55
CA HIS A 796 -26.95 31.87 -6.02
C HIS A 796 -27.90 32.47 -7.09
N PRO A 797 -28.15 31.80 -8.23
CA PRO A 797 -28.89 32.39 -9.37
C PRO A 797 -30.32 32.87 -9.07
N ALA A 798 -30.98 32.27 -8.06
CA ALA A 798 -32.32 32.68 -7.64
C ALA A 798 -32.33 33.91 -6.69
N GLY A 799 -31.17 34.47 -6.35
CA GLY A 799 -31.03 35.65 -5.51
C GLY A 799 -29.82 35.53 -4.57
N ARG A 800 -29.16 36.67 -4.28
CA ARG A 800 -27.96 36.76 -3.44
C ARG A 800 -28.05 35.96 -2.14
N PHE A 801 -29.13 36.14 -1.39
CA PHE A 801 -29.33 35.50 -0.08
C PHE A 801 -30.01 34.13 -0.13
N HIS A 802 -30.21 33.52 -1.30
CA HIS A 802 -30.91 32.24 -1.42
C HIS A 802 -30.11 31.05 -0.84
N THR A 803 -28.79 31.20 -0.65
CA THR A 803 -27.96 30.22 0.05
C THR A 803 -27.03 30.88 1.07
N LEU A 804 -26.30 30.07 1.83
CA LEU A 804 -25.20 30.48 2.69
C LEU A 804 -23.91 29.83 2.19
N THR A 805 -22.86 30.61 1.93
CA THR A 805 -21.56 30.10 1.45
C THR A 805 -20.51 30.01 2.57
N TRP A 806 -19.61 29.04 2.43
CA TRP A 806 -18.57 28.71 3.42
C TRP A 806 -17.21 28.56 2.72
N GLY A 807 -16.23 27.90 3.37
CA GLY A 807 -14.87 27.77 2.85
C GLY A 807 -14.73 27.13 1.46
N THR A 808 -13.58 27.36 0.83
CA THR A 808 -13.26 26.91 -0.53
C THR A 808 -12.00 26.04 -0.60
N ALA A 809 -11.92 25.19 -1.63
CA ALA A 809 -10.71 24.47 -2.04
C ALA A 809 -10.38 24.77 -3.52
N ILE A 810 -9.12 24.60 -3.94
CA ILE A 810 -8.64 24.90 -5.30
C ILE A 810 -7.75 23.76 -5.81
N ASP A 811 -8.14 23.15 -6.94
CA ASP A 811 -7.34 22.09 -7.58
C ASP A 811 -6.16 22.61 -8.42
N HIS A 812 -5.33 21.69 -8.91
CA HIS A 812 -4.13 21.96 -9.72
C HIS A 812 -4.42 22.66 -11.07
N GLN A 813 -5.69 22.84 -11.46
CA GLN A 813 -6.10 23.56 -12.67
C GLN A 813 -6.68 24.95 -12.34
N MET A 814 -6.57 25.37 -11.07
CA MET A 814 -7.19 26.57 -10.50
C MET A 814 -8.73 26.55 -10.53
N ASN A 815 -9.36 25.36 -10.57
CA ASN A 815 -10.81 25.26 -10.40
C ASN A 815 -11.17 25.46 -8.91
N VAL A 816 -12.17 26.29 -8.63
CA VAL A 816 -12.63 26.60 -7.26
C VAL A 816 -13.79 25.69 -6.87
N TYR A 817 -13.69 25.07 -5.70
CA TYR A 817 -14.73 24.25 -5.07
C TYR A 817 -15.32 25.03 -3.90
N LEU A 818 -16.65 25.18 -3.89
CA LEU A 818 -17.38 26.01 -2.93
C LEU A 818 -18.42 25.17 -2.19
N SER A 819 -18.29 25.06 -0.86
CA SER A 819 -19.39 24.60 0.00
C SER A 819 -20.41 25.73 0.15
N ALA A 820 -21.68 25.44 -0.15
CA ALA A 820 -22.82 26.28 0.20
C ALA A 820 -23.89 25.41 0.87
N ALA A 821 -24.73 26.01 1.73
CA ALA A 821 -25.73 25.28 2.50
C ALA A 821 -26.62 24.40 1.63
N ASP A 822 -27.05 24.89 0.47
CA ASP A 822 -27.85 24.13 -0.49
C ASP A 822 -27.07 23.07 -1.30
N GLY A 823 -25.74 23.18 -1.42
CA GLY A 823 -24.95 22.29 -2.26
C GLY A 823 -23.47 22.63 -2.45
N LEU A 824 -22.72 21.64 -2.93
CA LEU A 824 -21.32 21.77 -3.35
C LEU A 824 -21.26 22.19 -4.82
N ARG A 825 -20.41 23.15 -5.17
CA ARG A 825 -20.23 23.65 -6.54
C ARG A 825 -18.77 23.62 -6.97
N LYS A 826 -18.55 23.42 -8.28
CA LYS A 826 -17.25 23.61 -8.93
C LYS A 826 -17.32 24.69 -9.99
N PHE A 827 -16.40 25.63 -9.95
CA PHE A 827 -16.17 26.66 -10.95
C PHE A 827 -14.82 26.44 -11.62
N ASP A 828 -14.69 26.74 -12.91
CA ASP A 828 -13.36 26.93 -13.49
C ASP A 828 -12.71 28.22 -12.99
N LYS A 829 -11.42 28.38 -13.31
CA LYS A 829 -10.64 29.57 -12.94
C LYS A 829 -11.27 30.90 -13.38
N ASP A 830 -12.14 30.90 -14.39
CA ASP A 830 -12.72 32.10 -15.00
C ASP A 830 -14.20 32.31 -14.62
N GLY A 831 -14.69 31.54 -13.63
CA GLY A 831 -15.99 31.73 -12.98
C GLY A 831 -17.15 30.95 -13.60
N LYS A 832 -16.88 30.09 -14.59
CA LYS A 832 -17.92 29.24 -15.17
C LYS A 832 -18.21 28.06 -14.26
N GLN A 833 -19.46 27.95 -13.78
CA GLN A 833 -19.90 26.77 -13.05
C GLN A 833 -19.83 25.52 -13.95
N LEU A 834 -19.06 24.51 -13.53
CA LEU A 834 -18.86 23.26 -14.26
C LEU A 834 -19.87 22.19 -13.85
N TRP A 835 -20.18 22.11 -12.56
CA TRP A 835 -21.20 21.24 -11.99
C TRP A 835 -21.65 21.73 -10.59
N GLU A 836 -22.79 21.24 -10.13
CA GLU A 836 -23.29 21.42 -8.76
C GLU A 836 -23.91 20.14 -8.22
N VAL A 837 -23.94 20.01 -6.88
CA VAL A 837 -24.53 18.89 -6.15
C VAL A 837 -25.41 19.45 -5.04
N ASN A 838 -26.73 19.35 -5.22
CA ASN A 838 -27.70 19.77 -4.21
C ASN A 838 -27.74 18.75 -3.05
N VAL A 839 -27.86 19.24 -1.81
CA VAL A 839 -27.89 18.43 -0.59
C VAL A 839 -29.16 18.59 0.26
N LEU A 840 -30.07 19.48 -0.13
CA LEU A 840 -31.28 19.81 0.64
C LEU A 840 -32.17 18.57 0.84
N PRO A 841 -32.82 18.42 2.02
CA PRO A 841 -32.93 19.40 3.10
C PRO A 841 -31.79 19.39 4.14
N ALA A 842 -30.72 18.64 3.91
CA ALA A 842 -29.50 18.76 4.74
C ALA A 842 -28.67 19.97 4.28
N ASN A 843 -27.89 20.58 5.18
CA ASN A 843 -27.09 21.76 4.85
C ASN A 843 -25.59 21.43 4.89
N LEU A 844 -24.82 21.82 3.86
CA LEU A 844 -23.35 21.84 3.97
C LEU A 844 -22.89 23.11 4.70
N MET A 845 -22.22 22.94 5.83
CA MET A 845 -21.70 24.05 6.64
C MET A 845 -20.18 24.04 6.80
N ASN A 846 -19.56 22.89 6.51
CA ASN A 846 -18.13 22.70 6.65
C ASN A 846 -17.38 23.02 5.34
N ALA A 847 -16.16 23.54 5.49
CA ALA A 847 -15.28 23.77 4.35
C ALA A 847 -14.89 22.42 3.70
N PRO A 848 -14.80 22.36 2.36
CA PRO A 848 -14.50 21.12 1.65
C PRO A 848 -12.99 20.82 1.71
N ALA A 849 -12.65 19.56 1.43
CA ALA A 849 -11.29 19.18 1.07
C ALA A 849 -11.27 18.30 -0.18
N ILE A 850 -10.15 18.32 -0.92
CA ILE A 850 -9.94 17.53 -2.13
C ILE A 850 -8.80 16.54 -1.93
N TYR A 851 -8.98 15.31 -2.42
CA TYR A 851 -7.95 14.26 -2.36
C TYR A 851 -8.20 13.22 -3.45
N GLN A 852 -7.12 12.82 -4.15
CA GLN A 852 -7.12 11.78 -5.20
C GLN A 852 -8.32 11.81 -6.19
N GLY A 853 -8.72 12.98 -6.67
CA GLY A 853 -9.83 13.11 -7.65
C GLY A 853 -11.24 13.16 -7.05
N SER A 854 -11.37 13.21 -5.73
CA SER A 854 -12.61 13.35 -4.98
C SER A 854 -12.63 14.62 -4.13
N VAL A 855 -13.82 15.16 -3.89
CA VAL A 855 -14.13 16.26 -2.98
C VAL A 855 -14.92 15.69 -1.80
N PHE A 856 -14.51 16.04 -0.58
CA PHE A 856 -15.07 15.55 0.67
C PHE A 856 -15.78 16.69 1.40
N THR A 857 -17.00 16.41 1.86
CA THR A 857 -17.85 17.37 2.57
C THR A 857 -18.70 16.65 3.62
N SER A 858 -19.15 17.37 4.65
CA SER A 858 -20.14 16.87 5.61
C SER A 858 -21.30 17.84 5.82
N ASP A 859 -22.46 17.27 6.17
CA ASP A 859 -23.74 17.96 6.26
C ASP A 859 -24.43 17.82 7.63
N THR A 860 -25.34 18.75 7.93
CA THR A 860 -26.04 18.82 9.21
C THR A 860 -26.89 17.59 9.56
N SER A 861 -27.16 16.67 8.63
CA SER A 861 -27.91 15.43 8.93
C SER A 861 -27.04 14.28 9.46
N GLY A 862 -25.72 14.50 9.59
CA GLY A 862 -24.75 13.46 9.94
C GLY A 862 -24.05 12.85 8.72
N GLY A 863 -24.40 13.26 7.51
CA GLY A 863 -23.81 12.73 6.29
C GLY A 863 -22.39 13.25 6.06
N VAL A 864 -21.49 12.33 5.74
CA VAL A 864 -20.18 12.61 5.13
C VAL A 864 -20.20 12.00 3.73
N ARG A 865 -19.64 12.68 2.74
CA ARG A 865 -19.71 12.25 1.34
C ARG A 865 -18.46 12.56 0.56
N ALA A 866 -18.16 11.69 -0.41
CA ALA A 866 -17.17 11.93 -1.45
C ALA A 866 -17.85 12.14 -2.81
N VAL A 867 -17.39 13.14 -3.56
CA VAL A 867 -17.93 13.54 -4.86
C VAL A 867 -16.80 13.62 -5.88
N SER A 868 -16.99 13.09 -7.08
CA SER A 868 -15.97 13.12 -8.15
C SER A 868 -15.66 14.56 -8.59
N MET A 869 -14.39 14.98 -8.46
CA MET A 869 -13.90 16.30 -8.89
C MET A 869 -14.16 16.61 -10.38
N GLN A 870 -14.29 15.57 -11.21
CA GLN A 870 -14.52 15.68 -12.64
C GLN A 870 -16.01 15.86 -12.99
N THR A 871 -16.91 15.19 -12.28
CA THR A 871 -18.30 15.01 -12.72
C THR A 871 -19.38 15.49 -11.76
N GLY A 872 -19.04 15.83 -10.51
CA GLY A 872 -20.03 16.12 -9.48
C GLY A 872 -20.86 14.90 -9.04
N LYS A 873 -20.57 13.69 -9.53
CA LYS A 873 -21.32 12.49 -9.12
C LYS A 873 -20.82 11.97 -7.76
N PRO A 874 -21.71 11.45 -6.90
CA PRO A 874 -21.30 10.83 -5.64
C PRO A 874 -20.43 9.59 -5.93
N VAL A 875 -19.34 9.49 -5.17
CA VAL A 875 -18.50 8.29 -5.09
C VAL A 875 -19.05 7.39 -3.97
N TRP A 876 -19.24 7.98 -2.78
CA TRP A 876 -19.88 7.36 -1.62
C TRP A 876 -20.56 8.40 -0.73
N PHE A 877 -21.47 7.92 0.12
CA PHE A 877 -22.14 8.69 1.18
C PHE A 877 -22.26 7.79 2.41
N THR A 878 -21.82 8.28 3.57
CA THR A 878 -21.85 7.57 4.84
C THR A 878 -22.48 8.46 5.90
N ASN A 879 -23.50 7.96 6.60
CA ASN A 879 -24.09 8.68 7.72
C ASN A 879 -23.35 8.33 9.02
N THR A 880 -22.61 9.28 9.59
CA THR A 880 -21.74 9.04 10.78
C THR A 880 -22.45 9.28 12.10
N SER A 881 -23.51 10.07 12.10
CA SER A 881 -24.23 10.47 13.32
C SER A 881 -25.68 10.84 13.00
N LYS A 882 -26.47 11.26 13.99
CA LYS A 882 -27.87 11.71 13.75
C LYS A 882 -27.96 13.15 13.24
N ALA A 883 -26.95 13.95 13.55
CA ALA A 883 -26.82 15.34 13.18
C ALA A 883 -25.37 15.77 13.43
N ILE A 884 -24.86 16.61 12.54
CA ILE A 884 -23.74 17.52 12.86
C ILE A 884 -24.39 18.82 13.34
N CYS A 885 -23.81 19.46 14.35
CA CYS A 885 -24.27 20.76 14.78
C CYS A 885 -24.18 21.79 13.63
N GLN A 886 -24.81 22.95 13.81
CA GLN A 886 -24.74 24.04 12.83
C GLN A 886 -23.48 24.89 13.03
N ASP A 887 -22.36 24.24 13.36
CA ASP A 887 -21.04 24.84 13.51
C ASP A 887 -20.37 25.02 12.13
N ASN A 888 -19.30 25.82 12.09
CA ASN A 888 -18.55 26.09 10.87
C ASN A 888 -17.16 25.46 10.98
N GLY A 889 -17.08 24.14 10.76
CA GLY A 889 -15.85 23.35 10.82
C GLY A 889 -15.26 22.97 9.45
N PHE A 890 -14.27 22.09 9.47
CA PHE A 890 -13.51 21.68 8.29
C PHE A 890 -13.63 20.17 8.09
N THR A 891 -14.11 19.74 6.91
CA THR A 891 -13.93 18.35 6.49
C THR A 891 -12.49 18.19 6.02
N MET A 892 -11.69 17.36 6.70
CA MET A 892 -10.26 17.21 6.44
C MET A 892 -9.94 15.81 5.92
N VAL A 893 -8.88 15.66 5.11
CA VAL A 893 -8.46 14.36 4.55
C VAL A 893 -6.94 14.27 4.43
N HIS A 894 -6.35 13.16 4.87
CA HIS A 894 -4.91 12.88 4.81
C HIS A 894 -4.64 11.38 4.79
N GLU A 895 -3.63 10.94 4.02
CA GLU A 895 -3.19 9.53 3.88
C GLU A 895 -4.36 8.52 3.74
N GLY A 896 -5.38 8.89 2.94
CA GLY A 896 -6.55 8.05 2.69
C GLY A 896 -7.61 8.04 3.80
N VAL A 897 -7.50 8.88 4.83
CA VAL A 897 -8.48 9.00 5.93
C VAL A 897 -9.15 10.38 5.93
N VAL A 898 -10.48 10.41 5.99
CA VAL A 898 -11.34 11.58 6.08
C VAL A 898 -11.79 11.77 7.52
N PHE A 899 -11.75 13.00 8.02
CA PHE A 899 -12.14 13.36 9.38
C PHE A 899 -13.32 14.34 9.37
N SER A 900 -14.35 14.03 10.16
CA SER A 900 -15.48 14.92 10.44
C SER A 900 -15.91 14.78 11.89
N ALA A 901 -16.33 15.88 12.50
CA ALA A 901 -17.08 15.85 13.75
C ALA A 901 -18.58 15.64 13.49
N GLY A 902 -19.31 15.23 14.52
CA GLY A 902 -20.76 15.06 14.51
C GLY A 902 -21.30 14.61 15.88
N ASP A 903 -22.49 14.01 15.87
CA ASP A 903 -23.25 13.61 17.07
C ASP A 903 -23.57 14.80 17.97
N CYS A 904 -24.36 15.71 17.40
CA CYS A 904 -24.87 16.91 18.05
C CYS A 904 -25.85 16.55 19.19
N ARG A 905 -25.50 16.84 20.46
CA ARG A 905 -26.32 16.50 21.63
C ARG A 905 -26.60 17.68 22.56
N GLU A 906 -27.77 17.60 23.21
CA GLU A 906 -28.16 18.39 24.38
C GLU A 906 -28.33 17.47 25.62
N PRO A 907 -27.95 17.89 26.83
CA PRO A 907 -27.01 18.97 27.15
C PRO A 907 -25.59 18.41 27.34
N SER A 908 -24.59 18.99 26.66
CA SER A 908 -23.26 19.01 27.28
C SER A 908 -23.30 19.96 28.49
N THR A 909 -22.31 19.89 29.38
CA THR A 909 -22.14 20.87 30.47
C THR A 909 -21.96 22.31 29.97
N MET A 910 -21.74 22.47 28.66
CA MET A 910 -21.38 23.68 27.94
C MET A 910 -22.35 23.98 26.77
N GLY A 911 -23.53 23.35 26.70
CA GLY A 911 -24.51 23.56 25.59
C GLY A 911 -24.40 22.57 24.42
N THR A 912 -25.20 22.77 23.37
CA THR A 912 -25.18 21.94 22.14
C THR A 912 -23.80 21.95 21.46
N ALA A 913 -23.19 20.78 21.22
CA ALA A 913 -21.95 20.64 20.46
C ALA A 913 -21.76 19.22 19.87
N ASN A 914 -20.74 19.03 19.02
CA ASN A 914 -20.43 17.76 18.37
C ASN A 914 -19.60 16.86 19.29
N HIS A 915 -20.18 15.74 19.74
CA HIS A 915 -19.52 14.83 20.69
C HIS A 915 -18.59 13.79 20.05
N LEU A 916 -18.72 13.49 18.76
CA LEU A 916 -17.92 12.44 18.11
C LEU A 916 -17.05 13.00 16.99
N VAL A 917 -15.75 12.68 17.04
CA VAL A 917 -14.83 12.76 15.89
C VAL A 917 -14.84 11.40 15.20
N THR A 918 -15.15 11.38 13.90
CA THR A 918 -15.22 10.15 13.10
C THR A 918 -14.16 10.16 12.02
N ALA A 919 -13.43 9.05 11.90
CA ALA A 919 -12.51 8.79 10.80
C ALA A 919 -13.15 7.82 9.80
N LEU A 920 -13.06 8.14 8.52
CA LEU A 920 -13.60 7.34 7.42
C LEU A 920 -12.52 7.05 6.38
N ASN A 921 -12.58 5.90 5.72
CA ASN A 921 -11.75 5.60 4.56
C ASN A 921 -12.17 6.51 3.38
N ALA A 922 -11.21 7.24 2.79
CA ALA A 922 -11.46 8.19 1.71
C ALA A 922 -11.96 7.52 0.41
N SER A 923 -11.69 6.23 0.21
CA SER A 923 -12.02 5.53 -1.04
C SER A 923 -13.46 5.01 -1.11
N ASP A 924 -14.06 4.61 0.03
CA ASP A 924 -15.38 3.96 0.10
C ASP A 924 -16.30 4.51 1.20
N GLY A 925 -15.80 5.34 2.11
CA GLY A 925 -16.55 5.92 3.21
C GLY A 925 -16.76 5.00 4.40
N GLU A 926 -16.06 3.87 4.51
CA GLU A 926 -16.16 3.00 5.68
C GLU A 926 -15.67 3.73 6.94
N ILE A 927 -16.44 3.68 8.03
CA ILE A 927 -16.03 4.25 9.33
C ILE A 927 -14.92 3.39 9.91
N LEU A 928 -13.71 3.95 9.99
CA LEU A 928 -12.54 3.29 10.55
C LEU A 928 -12.60 3.26 12.08
N TRP A 929 -12.98 4.40 12.68
CA TRP A 929 -13.17 4.54 14.13
C TRP A 929 -13.95 5.82 14.47
N THR A 930 -14.45 5.87 15.70
CA THR A 930 -15.06 7.05 16.33
C THR A 930 -14.40 7.34 17.67
N PHE A 931 -14.16 8.61 17.98
CA PHE A 931 -13.57 9.08 19.22
C PHE A 931 -14.48 10.13 19.89
N GLU A 932 -14.76 9.96 21.18
CA GLU A 932 -15.46 10.95 22.02
C GLU A 932 -14.41 11.71 22.85
N PRO A 933 -14.14 13.00 22.58
CA PRO A 933 -13.20 13.80 23.36
C PRO A 933 -13.76 14.12 24.77
N ASP A 934 -12.90 14.60 25.68
CA ASP A 934 -13.33 14.82 27.09
C ASP A 934 -14.32 15.99 27.22
N VAL A 935 -14.19 16.97 26.33
CA VAL A 935 -15.17 18.05 26.11
C VAL A 935 -15.46 18.08 24.61
N PRO A 936 -16.71 18.33 24.16
CA PRO A 936 -17.06 18.21 22.75
C PRO A 936 -16.30 19.21 21.85
N VAL A 937 -16.33 18.98 20.55
CA VAL A 937 -15.70 19.88 19.56
C VAL A 937 -16.73 20.83 18.95
N TRP A 938 -16.24 22.02 18.58
CA TRP A 938 -16.97 23.04 17.83
C TRP A 938 -16.01 23.61 16.79
N ASN A 939 -16.48 23.86 15.57
CA ASN A 939 -15.67 24.30 14.42
C ASN A 939 -14.47 23.36 14.17
N PHE A 940 -14.72 22.05 14.20
CA PHE A 940 -13.69 21.00 14.19
C PHE A 940 -12.68 21.16 13.04
N LEU A 941 -11.38 21.14 13.38
CA LEU A 941 -10.26 21.23 12.46
C LEU A 941 -9.20 20.18 12.83
N ALA A 942 -9.01 19.18 11.97
CA ALA A 942 -7.90 18.25 12.06
C ALA A 942 -6.68 18.81 11.32
N LEU A 943 -5.55 18.87 12.00
CA LEU A 943 -4.23 19.25 11.50
C LEU A 943 -3.35 18.01 11.47
N PHE A 944 -2.47 17.90 10.49
CA PHE A 944 -1.55 16.77 10.37
C PHE A 944 -0.13 17.31 10.61
N PRO A 945 0.63 16.84 11.62
CA PRO A 945 2.04 17.18 11.78
C PRO A 945 2.97 16.24 11.00
N ASP A 946 2.48 15.04 10.68
CA ASP A 946 3.18 13.95 10.01
C ASP A 946 2.14 13.03 9.35
N LYS A 947 2.59 11.94 8.71
CA LYS A 947 1.75 10.97 7.99
C LYS A 947 1.00 9.99 8.90
N GLU A 948 1.28 9.95 10.19
CA GLU A 948 0.81 8.90 11.10
C GLU A 948 -0.11 9.42 12.21
N THR A 949 -0.11 10.74 12.42
CA THR A 949 -0.83 11.41 13.50
C THR A 949 -1.66 12.59 13.01
N MET A 950 -2.65 12.97 13.81
CA MET A 950 -3.43 14.18 13.67
C MET A 950 -3.48 14.93 14.99
N ILE A 951 -3.77 16.23 14.91
CA ILE A 951 -3.92 17.14 16.04
C ILE A 951 -5.21 17.93 15.84
N PHE A 952 -6.05 18.01 16.86
CA PHE A 952 -7.21 18.91 16.87
C PHE A 952 -7.41 19.52 18.27
N GLN A 953 -8.36 20.44 18.37
CA GLN A 953 -8.68 21.16 19.60
C GLN A 953 -10.16 20.94 19.99
N ASP A 954 -10.46 20.85 21.29
CA ASP A 954 -11.84 20.95 21.80
C ASP A 954 -12.30 22.41 21.99
N MET A 955 -13.58 22.59 22.30
CA MET A 955 -14.19 23.91 22.56
C MET A 955 -13.56 24.67 23.75
N THR A 956 -12.74 24.03 24.58
CA THR A 956 -12.09 24.66 25.74
C THR A 956 -10.66 25.10 25.43
N GLY A 957 -10.14 24.79 24.24
CA GLY A 957 -8.75 25.01 23.87
C GLY A 957 -7.80 23.84 24.15
N LYS A 958 -8.31 22.67 24.55
CA LYS A 958 -7.48 21.51 24.84
C LYS A 958 -7.10 20.81 23.54
N ILE A 959 -5.81 20.61 23.34
CA ILE A 959 -5.24 19.93 22.19
C ILE A 959 -5.26 18.41 22.43
N TYR A 960 -5.59 17.66 21.40
CA TYR A 960 -5.50 16.22 21.32
C TYR A 960 -4.55 15.84 20.19
N ARG A 961 -3.41 15.19 20.47
CA ARG A 961 -2.61 14.49 19.44
C ARG A 961 -2.97 13.02 19.44
N MET A 962 -3.32 12.49 18.27
CA MET A 962 -3.78 11.11 18.09
C MET A 962 -3.12 10.47 16.87
N SER A 963 -2.97 9.15 16.83
CA SER A 963 -2.66 8.45 15.58
C SER A 963 -3.86 8.50 14.61
N LEU A 964 -3.62 8.41 13.30
CA LEU A 964 -4.69 8.24 12.31
C LEU A 964 -5.47 6.91 12.51
N GLY A 965 -4.91 5.98 13.29
CA GLY A 965 -5.58 4.76 13.76
C GLY A 965 -6.47 4.94 15.01
N GLY A 966 -6.63 6.17 15.53
CA GLY A 966 -7.58 6.49 16.60
C GLY A 966 -7.03 6.39 18.03
N GLN A 967 -5.72 6.18 18.21
CA GLN A 967 -5.11 6.14 19.55
C GLN A 967 -4.71 7.54 19.99
N VAL A 968 -5.12 7.98 21.19
CA VAL A 968 -4.60 9.21 21.79
C VAL A 968 -3.15 9.03 22.23
N LEU A 969 -2.27 9.92 21.79
CA LEU A 969 -0.87 9.97 22.18
C LEU A 969 -0.69 10.89 23.40
N TRP A 970 -1.22 12.11 23.33
CA TRP A 970 -1.24 13.04 24.46
C TRP A 970 -2.39 14.06 24.36
N LYS A 971 -2.66 14.74 25.48
CA LYS A 971 -3.60 15.86 25.59
C LYS A 971 -2.95 17.01 26.36
N ALA A 972 -3.11 18.25 25.93
CA ALA A 972 -2.49 19.41 26.58
C ALA A 972 -3.34 20.68 26.48
N GLY A 973 -3.21 21.57 27.47
CA GLY A 973 -3.87 22.89 27.46
C GLY A 973 -5.37 22.84 27.72
N GLY A 974 -6.06 23.88 27.22
CA GLY A 974 -7.48 24.13 27.45
C GLY A 974 -7.81 24.72 28.82
N LYS A 975 -9.02 25.29 28.93
CA LYS A 975 -9.54 25.88 30.17
C LYS A 975 -10.97 25.42 30.42
N GLU A 976 -11.13 24.50 31.37
CA GLU A 976 -12.42 23.90 31.71
C GLU A 976 -13.47 24.96 32.08
N GLY A 977 -14.72 24.73 31.67
CA GLY A 977 -15.83 25.66 31.88
C GLY A 977 -15.86 26.87 30.94
N THR A 978 -14.92 26.97 29.99
CA THR A 978 -14.90 28.02 28.95
C THR A 978 -15.21 27.47 27.56
N TRP A 979 -15.65 28.34 26.66
CA TRP A 979 -16.00 28.02 25.27
C TRP A 979 -15.24 28.95 24.34
N THR A 980 -14.68 28.42 23.26
CA THR A 980 -14.10 29.17 22.14
C THR A 980 -14.62 28.61 20.81
N ASP A 981 -14.85 29.52 19.86
CA ASP A 981 -15.11 29.18 18.46
C ASP A 981 -13.81 29.05 17.64
N GLY A 982 -12.64 29.27 18.28
CA GLY A 982 -11.32 29.15 17.67
C GLY A 982 -10.76 27.74 17.67
N GLY A 983 -9.93 27.42 16.67
CA GLY A 983 -9.25 26.14 16.53
C GLY A 983 -7.73 26.25 16.68
N ALA A 984 -7.06 25.10 16.80
CA ALA A 984 -5.61 25.05 16.81
C ALA A 984 -4.99 25.40 15.45
N SER A 985 -3.68 25.59 15.41
CA SER A 985 -2.90 25.68 14.16
C SER A 985 -1.50 25.11 14.34
N LEU A 986 -0.89 24.74 13.22
CA LEU A 986 0.38 24.02 13.18
C LEU A 986 1.41 24.82 12.37
N GLY A 987 2.63 24.92 12.87
CA GLY A 987 3.74 25.52 12.14
C GLY A 987 4.98 25.67 13.02
N ASN A 988 6.15 25.94 12.42
CA ASN A 988 7.38 26.25 13.17
C ASN A 988 7.76 25.17 14.23
N GLY A 989 7.48 23.90 13.96
CA GLY A 989 7.74 22.79 14.90
C GLY A 989 6.85 22.78 16.15
N MET A 990 5.77 23.56 16.18
CA MET A 990 4.88 23.74 17.33
C MET A 990 3.40 23.66 16.93
N VAL A 991 2.57 23.44 17.94
CA VAL A 991 1.11 23.55 17.89
C VAL A 991 0.69 24.78 18.68
N PHE A 992 -0.18 25.59 18.11
CA PHE A 992 -0.73 26.77 18.76
C PHE A 992 -2.22 26.54 19.00
N ALA A 993 -2.67 26.75 20.24
CA ALA A 993 -4.08 26.64 20.61
C ALA A 993 -4.59 27.93 21.24
N VAL A 994 -5.89 28.10 21.16
CA VAL A 994 -6.60 29.29 21.60
C VAL A 994 -7.73 28.93 22.55
N ASN A 995 -7.94 29.73 23.59
CA ASN A 995 -9.09 29.59 24.47
C ASN A 995 -9.56 30.95 25.00
N ASN A 996 -10.84 31.04 25.34
CA ASN A 996 -11.37 32.19 26.08
C ASN A 996 -11.11 32.01 27.57
N ASN A 997 -10.96 33.12 28.32
CA ASN A 997 -10.67 33.03 29.76
C ASN A 997 -11.90 33.08 30.66
N HIS A 998 -13.10 33.31 30.13
CA HIS A 998 -14.33 33.48 30.91
C HIS A 998 -15.28 32.28 30.78
N PRO A 999 -16.04 31.93 31.84
CA PRO A 999 -16.99 30.82 31.78
C PRO A 999 -18.18 31.10 30.86
N PHE A 1000 -18.61 30.07 30.13
CA PHE A 1000 -19.65 30.16 29.08
C PHE A 1000 -21.04 30.61 29.55
N TYR A 1001 -21.29 30.65 30.87
CA TYR A 1001 -22.56 31.10 31.47
C TYR A 1001 -22.41 32.19 32.54
N SER A 1002 -21.24 32.84 32.65
CA SER A 1002 -21.08 33.97 33.58
C SER A 1002 -21.86 35.19 33.07
N LYS A 1003 -22.58 35.91 33.93
CA LYS A 1003 -23.19 37.21 33.56
C LYS A 1003 -22.14 38.31 33.26
N GLU A 1004 -20.88 37.99 33.53
CA GLU A 1004 -19.67 38.76 33.19
C GLU A 1004 -19.31 38.68 31.69
N PHE A 1005 -20.14 38.04 30.86
CA PHE A 1005 -20.10 38.04 29.39
C PHE A 1005 -20.37 39.43 28.76
N SER A 1006 -19.94 40.53 29.40
CA SER A 1006 -20.47 41.88 29.17
C SER A 1006 -19.40 42.97 29.11
N GLY A 1007 -18.31 42.68 28.39
CA GLY A 1007 -17.25 43.64 28.09
C GLY A 1007 -16.66 43.44 26.69
N GLU A 1008 -16.28 44.55 26.04
CA GLU A 1008 -15.55 44.53 24.76
C GLU A 1008 -14.15 43.90 24.90
N ASP A 1009 -13.56 44.00 26.09
CA ASP A 1009 -12.20 43.57 26.42
C ASP A 1009 -12.20 42.27 27.28
N THR A 1010 -12.98 41.26 26.89
CA THR A 1010 -12.91 39.93 27.52
C THR A 1010 -11.65 39.19 27.05
N PRO A 1011 -10.63 38.98 27.90
CA PRO A 1011 -9.39 38.37 27.46
C PRO A 1011 -9.55 36.90 27.06
N GLY A 1012 -8.73 36.48 26.10
CA GLY A 1012 -8.46 35.08 25.83
C GLY A 1012 -6.99 34.74 26.04
N THR A 1013 -6.60 33.59 25.53
CA THR A 1013 -5.26 33.02 25.69
C THR A 1013 -4.81 32.38 24.39
N LEU A 1014 -3.57 32.65 24.02
CA LEU A 1014 -2.84 31.95 22.96
C LEU A 1014 -1.69 31.17 23.62
N SER A 1015 -1.63 29.87 23.38
CA SER A 1015 -0.63 28.95 23.93
C SER A 1015 0.12 28.23 22.83
N ALA A 1016 1.45 28.16 22.94
CA ALA A 1016 2.31 27.38 22.05
C ALA A 1016 2.85 26.14 22.76
N PHE A 1017 2.73 24.99 22.12
CA PHE A 1017 3.19 23.69 22.62
C PHE A 1017 4.19 23.07 21.63
N ASP A 1018 5.20 22.34 22.11
CA ASP A 1018 5.97 21.46 21.25
C ASP A 1018 5.16 20.21 20.84
N MET A 1019 5.69 19.44 19.89
CA MET A 1019 5.02 18.24 19.35
C MET A 1019 4.81 17.13 20.39
N ASP A 1020 5.47 17.21 21.55
CA ASP A 1020 5.32 16.29 22.67
C ASP A 1020 4.28 16.78 23.70
N GLY A 1021 3.70 17.98 23.47
CA GLY A 1021 2.62 18.55 24.28
C GLY A 1021 3.08 19.44 25.44
N HIS A 1022 4.37 19.81 25.52
CA HIS A 1022 4.85 20.71 26.56
C HIS A 1022 4.64 22.18 26.17
N LEU A 1023 4.08 22.96 27.10
CA LEU A 1023 3.89 24.40 26.92
C LEU A 1023 5.25 25.11 26.80
N ARG A 1024 5.46 25.82 25.69
CA ARG A 1024 6.68 26.60 25.41
C ARG A 1024 6.54 28.05 25.87
N TRP A 1025 5.41 28.66 25.51
CA TRP A 1025 5.04 30.01 25.91
C TRP A 1025 3.52 30.18 25.87
N GLN A 1026 3.02 31.20 26.55
CA GLN A 1026 1.60 31.55 26.61
C GLN A 1026 1.47 33.07 26.72
N VAL A 1027 0.50 33.65 26.01
CA VAL A 1027 0.17 35.08 26.12
C VAL A 1027 -1.33 35.27 26.33
N THR A 1028 -1.67 36.27 27.14
CA THR A 1028 -3.06 36.75 27.26
C THR A 1028 -3.36 37.69 26.11
N THR A 1029 -4.46 37.44 25.41
CA THR A 1029 -4.96 38.32 24.33
C THR A 1029 -5.96 39.32 24.93
N PRO A 1030 -6.05 40.57 24.42
CA PRO A 1030 -6.97 41.56 24.96
C PRO A 1030 -8.45 41.23 24.72
N ARG A 1031 -8.72 40.37 23.74
CA ARG A 1031 -10.05 40.04 23.22
C ARG A 1031 -10.15 38.54 22.90
N PRO A 1032 -11.36 37.98 22.71
CA PRO A 1032 -11.53 36.55 22.44
C PRO A 1032 -10.89 36.06 21.13
N PRO A 1033 -9.98 35.07 21.15
CA PRO A 1033 -9.42 34.42 19.96
C PRO A 1033 -10.37 33.38 19.37
N ASN A 1034 -11.54 33.82 18.92
CA ASN A 1034 -12.63 32.98 18.40
C ASN A 1034 -12.42 32.49 16.95
N ASN A 1035 -11.17 32.31 16.51
CA ASN A 1035 -10.86 31.63 15.24
C ASN A 1035 -9.44 31.02 15.25
N ALA A 1036 -9.18 30.06 14.35
CA ALA A 1036 -7.89 29.43 14.17
C ALA A 1036 -6.85 30.41 13.57
N PRO A 1037 -5.65 30.55 14.16
CA PRO A 1037 -4.59 31.43 13.64
C PRO A 1037 -3.97 30.93 12.32
N ALA A 1038 -2.98 31.65 11.80
CA ALA A 1038 -2.10 31.21 10.70
C ALA A 1038 -0.63 31.45 11.08
N ILE A 1039 0.28 30.53 10.72
CA ILE A 1039 1.71 30.62 11.08
C ILE A 1039 2.59 30.63 9.83
N GLY A 1040 3.22 31.77 9.52
CA GLY A 1040 3.97 31.99 8.28
C GLY A 1040 4.96 33.15 8.39
N LYS A 1041 5.74 33.39 7.34
CA LYS A 1041 6.52 34.64 7.22
C LYS A 1041 5.57 35.75 6.83
N VAL A 1042 5.69 36.91 7.45
CA VAL A 1042 4.87 38.10 7.14
C VAL A 1042 5.77 39.22 6.64
N ALA A 1043 5.21 40.13 5.84
CA ALA A 1043 5.95 41.29 5.36
C ALA A 1043 6.49 42.14 6.53
N GLY A 1044 7.60 42.85 6.29
CA GLY A 1044 8.26 43.72 7.28
C GLY A 1044 9.05 43.02 8.39
N TRP A 1045 8.71 41.78 8.77
CA TRP A 1045 9.21 41.16 10.01
C TRP A 1045 10.04 39.88 9.81
N PRO A 1046 11.18 39.72 10.52
CA PRO A 1046 12.05 38.54 10.37
C PRO A 1046 11.44 37.28 11.00
N GLY A 1047 11.73 36.09 10.44
CA GLY A 1047 11.29 34.81 11.02
C GLY A 1047 9.79 34.54 10.91
N MET A 1048 9.30 33.55 11.67
CA MET A 1048 7.90 33.11 11.63
C MET A 1048 7.01 33.96 12.54
N SER A 1049 5.88 34.41 12.01
CA SER A 1049 4.80 35.06 12.76
C SER A 1049 3.57 34.17 12.86
N LEU A 1050 2.81 34.37 13.93
CA LEU A 1050 1.48 33.85 14.12
C LEU A 1050 0.47 34.99 14.01
N ILE A 1051 -0.42 34.92 13.02
CA ILE A 1051 -1.53 35.84 12.83
C ILE A 1051 -2.75 35.32 13.57
N LEU A 1052 -3.29 36.12 14.48
CA LEU A 1052 -4.44 35.78 15.31
C LEU A 1052 -5.53 36.86 15.19
N PRO A 1053 -6.70 36.53 14.61
CA PRO A 1053 -7.87 37.40 14.68
C PRO A 1053 -8.48 37.34 16.10
N LEU A 1054 -8.88 38.50 16.61
CA LEU A 1054 -9.45 38.66 17.94
C LEU A 1054 -10.76 39.46 17.83
N CYS A 1055 -11.88 38.90 18.28
CA CYS A 1055 -13.13 39.67 18.36
C CYS A 1055 -14.18 38.99 19.25
N HIS A 1056 -15.00 39.81 19.93
CA HIS A 1056 -16.20 39.33 20.60
C HIS A 1056 -17.33 39.15 19.58
N GLN A 1057 -17.71 37.91 19.31
CA GLN A 1057 -18.73 37.55 18.33
C GLN A 1057 -20.10 38.16 18.68
N GLY A 1058 -20.79 38.72 17.68
CA GLY A 1058 -22.19 39.12 17.78
C GLY A 1058 -22.49 40.25 18.76
N TRP A 1059 -21.49 41.04 19.16
CA TRP A 1059 -21.63 42.08 20.17
C TRP A 1059 -21.60 43.50 19.55
N PRO A 1060 -22.74 44.21 19.52
CA PRO A 1060 -22.79 45.57 18.95
C PRO A 1060 -21.79 46.51 19.65
N GLY A 1061 -20.97 47.17 18.85
CA GLY A 1061 -19.92 48.10 19.29
C GLY A 1061 -18.58 47.48 19.67
N ALA A 1062 -18.45 46.14 19.75
CA ALA A 1062 -17.18 45.50 20.04
C ALA A 1062 -16.14 45.76 18.92
N SER A 1063 -14.88 45.96 19.30
CA SER A 1063 -13.77 46.02 18.33
C SER A 1063 -13.34 44.63 17.92
N CYS A 1064 -13.06 44.49 16.63
CA CYS A 1064 -12.42 43.33 16.03
C CYS A 1064 -10.99 43.73 15.62
N ASP A 1065 -9.97 43.00 16.08
CA ASP A 1065 -8.56 43.25 15.76
C ASP A 1065 -7.92 42.04 15.07
N VAL A 1066 -6.80 42.26 14.37
CA VAL A 1066 -5.89 41.19 13.92
C VAL A 1066 -4.51 41.48 14.47
N HIS A 1067 -3.96 40.54 15.25
CA HIS A 1067 -2.65 40.67 15.87
C HIS A 1067 -1.64 39.74 15.20
N ALA A 1068 -0.41 40.20 15.01
CA ALA A 1068 0.73 39.36 14.68
C ALA A 1068 1.63 39.18 15.91
N TYR A 1069 1.95 37.92 16.22
CA TYR A 1069 2.88 37.54 17.27
C TYR A 1069 4.11 36.86 16.67
N ASP A 1070 5.26 36.95 17.32
CA ASP A 1070 6.42 36.12 17.03
C ASP A 1070 6.14 34.66 17.42
N ALA A 1071 6.25 33.73 16.47
CA ALA A 1071 5.88 32.33 16.68
C ALA A 1071 6.80 31.58 17.65
N ASN A 1072 8.01 32.09 17.96
CA ASN A 1072 8.96 31.46 18.86
C ASN A 1072 8.81 31.91 20.32
N THR A 1073 8.32 33.13 20.54
CA THR A 1073 8.36 33.82 21.84
C THR A 1073 7.00 34.32 22.32
N GLY A 1074 6.01 34.45 21.44
CA GLY A 1074 4.75 35.12 21.73
C GLY A 1074 4.85 36.65 21.81
N GLY A 1075 5.99 37.26 21.47
CA GLY A 1075 6.14 38.71 21.45
C GLY A 1075 5.23 39.34 20.40
N LEU A 1076 4.43 40.35 20.77
CA LEU A 1076 3.60 41.10 19.82
C LEU A 1076 4.48 41.84 18.81
N ARG A 1077 4.16 41.72 17.52
CA ARG A 1077 4.85 42.39 16.40
C ARG A 1077 4.05 43.59 15.92
N TRP A 1078 2.85 43.33 15.38
CA TRP A 1078 1.96 44.37 14.89
C TRP A 1078 0.49 44.13 15.21
N VAL A 1079 -0.30 45.20 15.15
CA VAL A 1079 -1.76 45.20 15.34
C VAL A 1079 -2.45 45.92 14.18
N PHE A 1080 -3.50 45.29 13.65
CA PHE A 1080 -4.50 45.92 12.81
C PHE A 1080 -5.80 46.09 13.60
N HIS A 1081 -6.28 47.33 13.71
CA HIS A 1081 -7.58 47.64 14.29
C HIS A 1081 -8.66 47.63 13.21
N GLY A 1082 -9.51 46.60 13.22
CA GLY A 1082 -10.63 46.46 12.31
C GLY A 1082 -11.85 47.30 12.72
N PRO A 1083 -12.91 47.31 11.89
CA PRO A 1083 -14.13 48.05 12.20
C PRO A 1083 -14.93 47.37 13.32
N LYS A 1084 -15.59 48.18 14.14
CA LYS A 1084 -16.52 47.72 15.17
C LYS A 1084 -17.83 47.21 14.57
N GLN A 1085 -18.49 46.26 15.22
CA GLN A 1085 -19.84 45.83 14.82
C GLN A 1085 -20.84 47.00 14.97
N THR A 1086 -21.42 47.50 13.87
CA THR A 1086 -22.24 48.74 13.92
C THR A 1086 -23.73 48.51 14.17
N GLY A 1087 -24.22 47.27 14.04
CA GLY A 1087 -25.64 46.91 14.21
C GLY A 1087 -25.85 45.66 15.08
N ASN A 1088 -27.11 45.25 15.22
CA ASN A 1088 -27.50 44.04 15.97
C ASN A 1088 -27.30 42.73 15.20
N PHE A 1089 -26.97 42.82 13.91
CA PHE A 1089 -26.74 41.69 13.01
C PHE A 1089 -25.49 41.97 12.19
N GLN A 1090 -24.80 40.91 11.79
CA GLN A 1090 -23.67 40.97 10.87
C GLN A 1090 -24.11 41.33 9.43
N ALA A 1091 -23.15 41.75 8.60
CA ALA A 1091 -23.42 42.21 7.24
C ALA A 1091 -24.11 41.12 6.38
N GLY A 1092 -25.24 41.47 5.75
CA GLY A 1092 -26.03 40.57 4.91
C GLY A 1092 -26.90 39.55 5.67
N ASP A 1093 -26.82 39.49 7.01
CA ASP A 1093 -27.64 38.54 7.77
C ASP A 1093 -29.07 39.03 7.97
N ALA A 1094 -29.29 40.33 8.25
CA ALA A 1094 -30.62 40.90 8.43
C ALA A 1094 -31.43 40.89 7.13
N GLU A 1095 -30.78 41.21 6.01
CA GLU A 1095 -31.33 41.20 4.66
C GLU A 1095 -31.70 39.78 4.21
N GLY A 1096 -30.87 38.80 4.57
CA GLY A 1096 -31.01 37.42 4.10
C GLY A 1096 -32.07 36.57 4.81
N VAL A 1097 -32.50 36.92 6.04
CA VAL A 1097 -33.44 36.11 6.86
C VAL A 1097 -34.65 35.65 6.06
N GLY A 1098 -35.31 36.58 5.36
CA GLY A 1098 -36.59 36.31 4.68
C GLY A 1098 -36.48 35.33 3.52
N ASP A 1099 -35.36 35.34 2.80
CA ASP A 1099 -35.17 34.47 1.63
C ASP A 1099 -34.60 33.11 2.04
N ARG A 1100 -33.66 33.07 3.00
CA ARG A 1100 -33.13 31.82 3.55
C ARG A 1100 -34.21 30.95 4.17
N LEU A 1101 -35.16 31.55 4.91
CA LEU A 1101 -36.31 30.84 5.50
C LEU A 1101 -37.24 30.26 4.42
N LYS A 1102 -37.47 30.96 3.29
CA LYS A 1102 -38.24 30.42 2.15
C LYS A 1102 -37.55 29.22 1.51
N SER A 1103 -36.22 29.25 1.45
CA SER A 1103 -35.38 28.17 0.92
C SER A 1103 -35.19 26.99 1.90
N GLY A 1104 -35.79 27.03 3.10
CA GLY A 1104 -35.63 25.97 4.11
C GLY A 1104 -34.28 25.97 4.83
N LEU A 1105 -33.51 27.05 4.70
CA LEU A 1105 -32.18 27.22 5.30
C LEU A 1105 -32.26 27.89 6.67
N ARG A 1106 -31.15 27.83 7.43
CA ARG A 1106 -30.99 28.64 8.64
C ARG A 1106 -31.03 30.15 8.29
N PRO A 1107 -31.68 31.00 9.11
CA PRO A 1107 -31.95 32.39 8.75
C PRO A 1107 -30.71 33.30 8.72
N MET A 1108 -29.69 32.99 9.52
CA MET A 1108 -28.50 33.82 9.74
C MET A 1108 -27.24 32.97 9.64
N CYS A 1109 -26.15 33.54 9.13
CA CYS A 1109 -24.85 32.91 9.05
C CYS A 1109 -24.23 32.68 10.44
N LEU A 1110 -24.49 33.58 11.41
CA LEU A 1110 -23.81 33.63 12.72
C LEU A 1110 -22.29 33.43 12.58
N PRO A 1111 -21.60 34.31 11.83
CA PRO A 1111 -20.17 34.20 11.60
C PRO A 1111 -19.39 34.48 12.89
N ASN A 1112 -18.12 34.12 12.86
CA ASN A 1112 -17.10 34.59 13.79
C ASN A 1112 -16.78 36.06 13.43
N GLY A 1113 -16.24 36.87 14.35
CA GLY A 1113 -15.90 38.28 14.05
C GLY A 1113 -14.91 38.46 12.88
N TRP A 1114 -14.10 37.42 12.63
CA TRP A 1114 -13.20 37.28 11.48
C TRP A 1114 -13.24 35.87 10.91
N SER A 1115 -12.97 35.73 9.62
CA SER A 1115 -12.57 34.46 9.00
C SER A 1115 -11.21 34.00 9.53
N ALA A 1116 -10.89 32.72 9.31
CA ALA A 1116 -9.54 32.27 9.59
C ALA A 1116 -8.59 32.91 8.55
N PRO A 1117 -7.44 33.48 8.96
CA PRO A 1117 -6.57 34.26 8.08
C PRO A 1117 -5.73 33.34 7.20
N THR A 1118 -5.21 33.86 6.08
CA THR A 1118 -4.25 33.18 5.21
C THR A 1118 -3.04 34.08 4.96
N ILE A 1119 -1.84 33.49 4.91
CA ILE A 1119 -0.59 34.19 4.62
C ILE A 1119 -0.12 33.83 3.20
N SER A 1120 0.11 34.86 2.40
CA SER A 1120 0.58 34.80 1.01
C SER A 1120 2.12 34.65 0.95
N GLY A 1121 2.67 34.23 -0.20
CA GLY A 1121 4.11 33.97 -0.37
C GLY A 1121 5.01 35.20 -0.21
N ASP A 1122 4.45 36.40 -0.38
CA ASP A 1122 5.08 37.70 -0.11
C ASP A 1122 4.95 38.16 1.35
N GLY A 1123 4.23 37.40 2.18
CA GLY A 1123 3.92 37.73 3.56
C GLY A 1123 2.71 38.65 3.76
N THR A 1124 1.90 38.92 2.71
CA THR A 1124 0.61 39.60 2.83
C THR A 1124 -0.41 38.69 3.54
N VAL A 1125 -1.17 39.25 4.48
CA VAL A 1125 -2.20 38.53 5.24
C VAL A 1125 -3.59 38.82 4.68
N PHE A 1126 -4.31 37.80 4.26
CA PHE A 1126 -5.70 37.89 3.79
C PHE A 1126 -6.68 37.41 4.87
N VAL A 1127 -7.70 38.21 5.19
CA VAL A 1127 -8.70 37.88 6.23
C VAL A 1127 -10.02 38.61 5.98
N GLY A 1128 -11.15 37.91 6.06
CA GLY A 1128 -12.49 38.47 5.95
C GLY A 1128 -13.10 38.78 7.31
N ASN A 1129 -14.05 39.72 7.40
CA ASN A 1129 -14.63 40.15 8.68
C ASN A 1129 -16.17 40.11 8.74
N GLU A 1130 -16.73 40.21 9.95
CA GLU A 1130 -18.18 40.14 10.16
C GLU A 1130 -18.97 41.35 9.62
N MET A 1131 -18.27 42.46 9.32
CA MET A 1131 -18.82 43.64 8.66
C MET A 1131 -18.75 43.57 7.13
N GLY A 1132 -18.37 42.42 6.56
CA GLY A 1132 -18.36 42.16 5.12
C GLY A 1132 -17.14 42.70 4.36
N ASN A 1133 -16.08 43.09 5.04
CA ASN A 1133 -14.84 43.51 4.39
C ASN A 1133 -13.85 42.34 4.32
N LEU A 1134 -13.33 42.08 3.12
CA LEU A 1134 -12.11 41.28 2.93
C LEU A 1134 -10.91 42.23 2.99
N TYR A 1135 -9.92 41.91 3.82
CA TYR A 1135 -8.69 42.68 3.96
C TYR A 1135 -7.48 41.94 3.40
N ALA A 1136 -6.54 42.72 2.86
CA ALA A 1136 -5.14 42.39 2.61
C ALA A 1136 -4.29 43.31 3.48
N LEU A 1137 -3.49 42.72 4.38
CA LEU A 1137 -2.77 43.42 5.45
C LEU A 1137 -1.28 43.12 5.39
N ARG A 1138 -0.44 44.14 5.57
CA ARG A 1138 1.01 44.04 5.65
C ARG A 1138 1.57 45.23 6.42
N ASP A 1139 2.49 44.96 7.35
CA ASP A 1139 3.33 45.98 7.98
C ASP A 1139 4.60 46.09 7.11
N LEU A 1140 4.83 47.26 6.50
CA LEU A 1140 5.96 47.52 5.59
C LEU A 1140 6.99 48.49 6.17
N ASP A 1141 6.60 49.37 7.08
CA ASP A 1141 7.54 50.31 7.72
C ASP A 1141 8.09 49.81 9.07
N GLY A 1142 7.48 48.78 9.66
CA GLY A 1142 7.92 48.13 10.89
C GLY A 1142 7.53 48.86 12.17
N ASP A 1143 6.57 49.81 12.13
CA ASP A 1143 6.16 50.58 13.31
C ASP A 1143 5.30 49.77 14.32
N GLY A 1144 4.83 48.59 13.92
CA GLY A 1144 3.98 47.71 14.73
C GLY A 1144 2.47 48.00 14.61
N ARG A 1145 2.04 48.78 13.62
CA ARG A 1145 0.64 49.12 13.36
C ARG A 1145 0.39 49.06 11.86
N VAL A 1146 -0.56 48.23 11.45
CA VAL A 1146 -0.94 48.13 10.03
C VAL A 1146 -1.99 49.20 9.74
N PHE A 1147 -1.66 50.27 8.99
CA PHE A 1147 -2.64 51.32 8.66
C PHE A 1147 -2.36 52.09 7.36
N GLY A 1148 -3.44 52.58 6.73
CA GLY A 1148 -3.37 53.39 5.51
C GLY A 1148 -3.14 52.60 4.21
N ASP A 1149 -3.28 53.27 3.08
CA ASP A 1149 -3.48 52.66 1.75
C ASP A 1149 -2.30 51.82 1.22
N ASN A 1150 -1.10 51.97 1.81
CA ASN A 1150 0.08 51.18 1.46
C ASN A 1150 0.09 49.80 2.13
N GLU A 1151 -0.59 49.67 3.26
CA GLU A 1151 -0.49 48.56 4.21
C GLU A 1151 -1.81 47.81 4.39
N VAL A 1152 -2.91 48.55 4.30
CA VAL A 1152 -4.27 48.06 4.29
C VAL A 1152 -4.86 48.25 2.91
N SER A 1153 -5.32 47.15 2.33
CA SER A 1153 -6.23 47.16 1.20
C SER A 1153 -7.45 46.34 1.58
N TYR A 1154 -8.64 46.77 1.18
CA TYR A 1154 -9.87 46.06 1.50
C TYR A 1154 -10.88 46.11 0.36
N PHE A 1155 -11.81 45.15 0.37
CA PHE A 1155 -12.95 45.09 -0.52
C PHE A 1155 -14.23 44.81 0.29
N ASP A 1156 -15.23 45.68 0.15
CA ASP A 1156 -16.54 45.51 0.78
C ASP A 1156 -17.40 44.57 -0.08
N THR A 1157 -17.69 43.37 0.45
CA THR A 1157 -18.58 42.39 -0.16
C THR A 1157 -20.06 42.63 0.17
N HIS A 1158 -20.34 43.45 1.18
CA HIS A 1158 -21.62 43.61 1.88
C HIS A 1158 -22.15 42.34 2.56
N GLY A 1159 -21.35 41.27 2.69
CA GLY A 1159 -21.73 40.01 3.33
C GLY A 1159 -20.64 39.51 4.26
N ALA A 1160 -20.98 39.23 5.51
CA ALA A 1160 -20.04 38.80 6.54
C ALA A 1160 -19.25 37.54 6.15
N PHE A 1161 -18.10 37.29 6.78
CA PHE A 1161 -17.29 36.08 6.52
C PHE A 1161 -17.37 35.08 7.68
N SER A 1162 -17.66 33.81 7.40
CA SER A 1162 -17.66 32.74 8.41
C SER A 1162 -16.25 32.40 8.91
N GLY A 1163 -16.16 31.65 10.02
CA GLY A 1163 -14.87 31.19 10.52
C GLY A 1163 -14.10 30.35 9.49
N THR A 1164 -14.82 29.47 8.79
CA THR A 1164 -14.34 28.61 7.69
C THR A 1164 -14.07 29.29 6.37
N ALA A 1165 -14.47 30.54 6.19
CA ALA A 1165 -14.29 31.30 4.95
C ALA A 1165 -12.84 31.78 4.75
N THR A 1166 -11.87 30.90 5.02
CA THR A 1166 -10.45 31.12 4.74
C THR A 1166 -10.25 31.54 3.28
N PRO A 1167 -9.58 32.68 3.00
CA PRO A 1167 -9.17 33.02 1.65
C PRO A 1167 -8.19 31.98 1.09
N ALA A 1168 -8.52 31.39 -0.07
CA ALA A 1168 -7.74 30.36 -0.73
C ALA A 1168 -6.89 30.95 -1.86
N LEU A 1169 -5.62 30.52 -1.99
CA LEU A 1169 -4.69 31.05 -2.99
C LEU A 1169 -4.30 30.02 -4.06
N ALA A 1170 -4.12 30.50 -5.30
CA ALA A 1170 -3.61 29.71 -6.43
C ALA A 1170 -3.11 30.61 -7.57
N GLY A 1171 -1.84 30.58 -7.98
CA GLY A 1171 -1.37 31.20 -9.24
C GLY A 1171 -1.75 32.68 -9.42
N ASN A 1172 -1.44 33.53 -8.43
CA ASN A 1172 -1.86 34.95 -8.37
C ASN A 1172 -3.38 35.19 -8.30
N MET A 1173 -4.15 34.20 -7.84
CA MET A 1173 -5.58 34.29 -7.55
C MET A 1173 -5.82 34.18 -6.03
N VAL A 1174 -6.75 34.97 -5.51
CA VAL A 1174 -7.37 34.80 -4.19
C VAL A 1174 -8.86 34.53 -4.39
N ALA A 1175 -9.36 33.41 -3.86
CA ALA A 1175 -10.77 33.08 -3.79
C ALA A 1175 -11.25 33.22 -2.35
N ALA A 1176 -12.29 34.02 -2.10
CA ALA A 1176 -12.81 34.28 -0.77
C ALA A 1176 -14.35 34.30 -0.81
N ALA A 1177 -14.99 33.51 0.04
CA ALA A 1177 -16.44 33.44 0.13
C ALA A 1177 -16.94 34.22 1.34
N SER A 1178 -17.78 35.22 1.13
CA SER A 1178 -18.66 35.72 2.19
C SER A 1178 -19.72 34.67 2.54
N CYS A 1179 -20.59 34.97 3.49
CA CYS A 1179 -21.76 34.17 3.83
C CYS A 1179 -22.82 34.13 2.72
N ASP A 1180 -22.72 34.88 1.62
CA ASP A 1180 -23.71 34.85 0.51
C ASP A 1180 -23.12 34.78 -0.92
N THR A 1181 -21.85 35.15 -1.10
CA THR A 1181 -21.22 35.36 -2.40
C THR A 1181 -19.75 34.91 -2.37
N LEU A 1182 -19.32 34.16 -3.38
CA LEU A 1182 -17.92 33.87 -3.69
C LEU A 1182 -17.32 35.02 -4.52
N PHE A 1183 -16.17 35.54 -4.12
CA PHE A 1183 -15.40 36.55 -4.85
C PHE A 1183 -14.04 35.97 -5.26
N VAL A 1184 -13.61 36.28 -6.48
CA VAL A 1184 -12.31 35.86 -7.01
C VAL A 1184 -11.54 37.04 -7.58
N PHE A 1185 -10.39 37.28 -6.97
CA PHE A 1185 -9.44 38.34 -7.28
C PHE A 1185 -8.24 37.74 -8.03
N LYS A 1186 -7.73 38.43 -9.05
CA LYS A 1186 -6.48 38.06 -9.73
C LYS A 1186 -5.61 39.30 -9.96
N GLY A 1187 -4.31 39.20 -9.70
CA GLY A 1187 -3.35 40.28 -10.02
C GLY A 1187 -3.03 40.38 -11.50
#